data_AF-A0A9N9S307-F1
#
_entry.id   AF-A0A9N9S307-F1
#
_cell.length_a   1.000
_cell.length_b   1.000
_cell.length_c   1.000
_cell.angle_alpha   90.00
_cell.angle_beta   90.00
_cell.angle_gamma   90.00
#
_symmetry.space_group_name_H-M   'P 1'
#
loop_
_entity.id
_entity.type
_entity.pdbx_description
1 polymer ?
#
loop_
_entity_poly.entity_id
_entity_poly.type
_entity_poly.pdbx_seq_one_letter_code
_entity_poly.pdbx_strand_id
1 'polypeptide(L)'
;MIFCKTFDLVLIIVLLNQLSFAVESKKLLNDVDGNARDLKLQDDYFPNSFYMHEILQDIQRRPGYQDELNDEEVNSKPLRKTQGIIRVGTHRKSTNSVSDDRTKYPGKIIASSMALKPSLKNISDENDTKLSKRGLFPKKPGKKLLKKVCKYVKTRKEPKPVAVKLQKNVEYNGWDGLRKKLAQPCLVYPDCDKKLGQLKDMKDLFIFFVVTILALASSHVINTDEQLPIFEASDSTNITAANIACTININTQAGSPQPVYIRPGTNQFFHPANRNGEIQMTANQAIELWCSGNWASPAGAPNLITATCVSGQTFQYNEYTLNFNEFRCTQFPRWTARRTTTGCFNGGILVDFGFQVTTRWLHVYTVCHDLVLETNWFSKYQLTPISDANQRNVNRPDWSQAGFFTANNVDQLYGRERQRETIAIILEDQAAADRFIEQTGEVYLARGHMAAFTDFIFATEQRATMHFLNVAPQWQTFNNGNWVAVESSTRRFAGDRGLTLDVYTGTWGNGQLWNTAGSWRNIFLDWPAQRIPMPMIYYKVLIHQKTLSGVVLIGVNNPHLTLTDIQTRGYIVCPDVSNQINYISWNTTNIRRGYSSHVINSNELPPIFEDFDSTNITEANIACTIEISTQTGSPQPVYIRPGTNQFFHPANRNGQIQMTANEAMEMWCSGTWASPAGAPNLITATCVSGQTFQYNGINFNFNDFRCTGWPWWTSRNTGDKCYGNGVLVDFGFQVDSRWLHVYTSCHDLDLETTWFVKHKFTPISDGNQRSVTRPSWTQSGFFTSSNVNGLYTRLTQTATVATILEDQAAANRFIEADPSEVFLSRGHIAAMTDFIFATEQRATFHFLNAAPQWQTFNGYNWVSVEISSRILASDRGINLDVYSGTWGNGQLWNTAGSWRNIFLDWPAGKIQMPMIYYKLLIHQETLSGVVLIGVNNPHLSLAEIQNLGYIICPDVSDQITYVSWTKGDLRRGYSYACEIHEFVRIVHHIPEIENIRYQLLV
;
A
#
# COMPACT_ATOMS: atom_id res chain seq x y z
N MET A 1 1.07 24.51 17.44
CA MET A 1 1.43 23.81 18.69
C MET A 1 1.59 24.83 19.81
N ILE A 2 0.49 25.51 20.15
CA ILE A 2 0.43 26.55 21.19
C ILE A 2 -0.69 26.10 22.13
N PHE A 3 -0.47 26.19 23.44
CA PHE A 3 -1.34 25.61 24.47
C PHE A 3 -1.57 24.08 24.35
N CYS A 4 -0.51 23.29 24.53
CA CYS A 4 -0.67 21.93 25.07
C CYS A 4 -1.11 22.04 26.54
N LYS A 5 -2.42 22.25 26.76
CA LYS A 5 -3.06 22.56 28.04
C LYS A 5 -2.55 23.85 28.69
N THR A 6 -3.32 24.94 28.58
CA THR A 6 -3.12 26.13 29.40
C THR A 6 -3.52 25.80 30.84
N PHE A 7 -2.68 25.09 31.61
CA PHE A 7 -3.08 24.50 32.91
C PHE A 7 -4.18 23.40 32.63
N ASP A 8 -4.66 22.50 33.48
CA ASP A 8 -4.87 22.45 34.94
C ASP A 8 -5.69 23.63 35.49
N LEU A 9 -6.26 24.42 34.56
CA LEU A 9 -6.96 25.66 34.84
C LEU A 9 -8.34 25.25 35.27
N VAL A 10 -8.83 25.86 36.35
CA VAL A 10 -10.22 25.67 36.75
C VAL A 10 -10.53 24.20 37.17
N LEU A 11 -9.55 23.28 37.19
CA LEU A 11 -9.45 22.26 38.24
C LEU A 11 -8.92 22.88 39.55
N ILE A 12 -8.31 24.07 39.45
CA ILE A 12 -8.32 25.10 40.50
C ILE A 12 -9.65 25.90 40.50
N ILE A 13 -10.74 25.17 40.29
CA ILE A 13 -11.93 25.17 41.14
C ILE A 13 -11.86 23.77 41.81
N VAL A 14 -11.13 23.49 42.92
CA VAL A 14 -10.65 24.19 44.14
C VAL A 14 -11.72 24.83 45.00
N LEU A 15 -12.70 25.47 44.37
CA LEU A 15 -14.09 25.31 44.79
C LEU A 15 -14.55 23.96 44.18
N LEU A 16 -15.71 23.81 43.58
CA LEU A 16 -16.99 23.91 44.27
C LEU A 16 -17.26 22.51 44.85
N ASN A 17 -17.14 22.37 46.19
CA ASN A 17 -17.69 21.30 47.06
C ASN A 17 -16.74 20.62 48.07
N GLN A 18 -15.45 20.95 48.16
CA GLN A 18 -14.62 20.56 49.33
C GLN A 18 -15.24 20.99 50.69
N LEU A 19 -16.08 22.04 50.67
CA LEU A 19 -16.85 22.54 51.80
C LEU A 19 -18.36 22.67 51.50
N SER A 20 -18.91 21.83 50.62
CA SER A 20 -20.37 21.64 50.56
C SER A 20 -20.81 20.68 51.67
N PHE A 21 -20.76 21.22 52.89
CA PHE A 21 -21.50 20.73 54.05
C PHE A 21 -21.22 19.28 54.49
N ALA A 22 -20.01 19.04 54.99
CA ALA A 22 -19.74 18.03 56.03
C ALA A 22 -20.35 18.43 57.41
N VAL A 23 -21.50 19.09 57.36
CA VAL A 23 -22.29 19.74 58.41
C VAL A 23 -23.71 19.76 57.81
N GLU A 24 -24.56 18.77 58.00
CA GLU A 24 -24.95 18.24 59.31
C GLU A 24 -25.23 19.34 60.35
N SER A 25 -25.76 20.47 59.86
CA SER A 25 -26.71 21.26 60.65
C SER A 25 -27.99 20.42 60.80
N LYS A 26 -27.95 19.51 61.78
CA LYS A 26 -29.03 18.81 62.49
C LYS A 26 -30.46 18.92 61.91
N LYS A 27 -31.09 17.74 61.81
CA LYS A 27 -32.52 17.43 61.51
C LYS A 27 -32.79 17.03 60.06
N LEU A 28 -32.87 15.72 59.83
CA LEU A 28 -34.19 15.07 59.80
C LEU A 28 -34.03 13.55 60.00
N LEU A 29 -34.72 13.03 61.02
CA LEU A 29 -34.91 11.60 61.38
C LEU A 29 -33.65 10.88 61.96
N ASN A 30 -33.64 10.18 63.10
CA ASN A 30 -34.67 9.86 64.14
C ASN A 30 -35.95 9.14 63.62
N ASP A 31 -36.35 7.94 64.03
CA ASP A 31 -35.95 7.10 65.17
C ASP A 31 -36.38 5.62 64.95
N VAL A 32 -35.71 4.70 65.67
CA VAL A 32 -36.24 3.52 66.41
C VAL A 32 -37.31 2.57 65.79
N ASP A 33 -36.98 1.26 65.84
CA ASP A 33 -37.83 0.04 65.82
C ASP A 33 -38.78 -0.28 64.63
N GLY A 34 -39.03 -1.58 64.42
CA GLY A 34 -40.03 -2.08 63.46
C GLY A 34 -39.95 -3.57 63.12
N ASN A 35 -40.50 -4.44 63.98
CA ASN A 35 -40.44 -5.91 63.82
C ASN A 35 -41.06 -6.47 62.51
N ALA A 36 -40.34 -7.47 61.97
CA ALA A 36 -40.73 -8.62 61.16
C ALA A 36 -42.22 -8.97 60.95
N ARG A 37 -42.54 -9.53 59.76
CA ARG A 37 -42.91 -10.97 59.63
C ARG A 37 -43.05 -11.50 58.18
N ASP A 38 -42.90 -12.83 58.08
CA ASP A 38 -43.49 -13.79 57.11
C ASP A 38 -43.23 -13.64 55.58
N LEU A 39 -43.25 -14.71 54.76
CA LEU A 39 -42.74 -16.11 54.87
C LEU A 39 -42.91 -16.82 53.49
N LYS A 40 -42.02 -17.78 53.19
CA LYS A 40 -41.98 -18.76 52.04
C LYS A 40 -41.03 -18.40 50.89
N LEU A 41 -40.00 -19.21 50.58
CA LEU A 41 -39.97 -20.59 50.01
C LEU A 41 -40.57 -20.61 48.58
N GLN A 42 -40.00 -21.19 47.52
CA GLN A 42 -38.72 -21.88 47.25
C GLN A 42 -38.45 -21.79 45.71
N ASP A 43 -37.28 -22.02 45.12
CA ASP A 43 -35.94 -22.43 45.65
C ASP A 43 -34.84 -21.53 45.01
N ASP A 44 -33.60 -21.85 44.61
CA ASP A 44 -32.80 -23.09 44.43
C ASP A 44 -31.28 -22.79 44.62
N TYR A 45 -30.41 -23.80 44.54
CA TYR A 45 -29.07 -23.80 45.14
C TYR A 45 -27.87 -23.28 44.29
N PHE A 46 -27.27 -22.21 44.84
CA PHE A 46 -25.83 -21.89 44.95
C PHE A 46 -24.99 -23.03 45.62
N PRO A 47 -23.66 -22.94 45.92
CA PRO A 47 -22.56 -22.09 45.41
C PRO A 47 -21.14 -22.78 45.27
N ASN A 48 -20.15 -22.00 44.83
CA ASN A 48 -18.76 -21.87 45.34
C ASN A 48 -17.80 -23.07 45.67
N SER A 49 -16.76 -23.18 44.83
CA SER A 49 -15.34 -22.89 45.15
C SER A 49 -14.37 -23.87 45.85
N PHE A 50 -13.10 -23.69 45.44
CA PHE A 50 -11.81 -23.78 46.16
C PHE A 50 -10.90 -25.04 46.12
N TYR A 51 -9.62 -24.71 45.88
CA TYR A 51 -8.37 -25.44 46.11
C TYR A 51 -8.02 -26.70 45.30
N MET A 52 -6.81 -27.22 45.55
CA MET A 52 -5.89 -27.80 44.57
C MET A 52 -5.05 -28.93 45.18
N HIS A 53 -4.49 -29.78 44.30
CA HIS A 53 -3.40 -30.74 44.51
C HIS A 53 -3.68 -32.08 45.22
N GLU A 54 -3.48 -33.15 44.42
CA GLU A 54 -2.45 -34.20 44.59
C GLU A 54 -2.79 -35.66 45.00
N ILE A 55 -2.03 -36.55 44.34
CA ILE A 55 -1.46 -37.84 44.78
C ILE A 55 -2.26 -39.17 44.59
N LEU A 56 -1.92 -39.83 43.46
CA LEU A 56 -1.46 -41.23 43.24
C LEU A 56 -2.34 -42.49 43.51
N GLN A 57 -2.29 -43.39 42.49
CA GLN A 57 -2.09 -44.87 42.57
C GLN A 57 -3.27 -45.79 43.05
N ASP A 58 -3.43 -47.05 42.59
CA ASP A 58 -2.62 -47.85 41.62
C ASP A 58 -3.36 -49.07 40.95
N ILE A 59 -2.67 -49.70 39.98
CA ILE A 59 -2.55 -51.17 39.69
C ILE A 59 -3.58 -51.99 38.84
N GLN A 60 -3.04 -52.49 37.70
CA GLN A 60 -3.29 -53.77 36.97
C GLN A 60 -4.65 -54.02 36.24
N ARG A 61 -4.73 -54.81 35.13
CA ARG A 61 -3.93 -55.97 34.65
C ARG A 61 -3.62 -55.98 33.13
N ARG A 62 -2.61 -56.77 32.72
CA ARG A 62 -2.38 -57.39 31.37
C ARG A 62 -2.45 -58.93 31.50
N PRO A 63 -2.57 -59.72 30.39
CA PRO A 63 -1.43 -60.17 29.54
C PRO A 63 -1.76 -60.01 28.03
N GLY A 64 -0.91 -60.23 27.00
CA GLY A 64 0.52 -60.59 26.76
C GLY A 64 0.80 -60.25 25.26
N TYR A 65 1.81 -60.66 24.49
CA TYR A 65 3.16 -61.30 24.59
C TYR A 65 3.88 -60.87 23.26
N GLN A 66 5.19 -60.56 23.12
CA GLN A 66 6.43 -61.37 23.21
C GLN A 66 6.51 -62.52 22.18
N ASP A 67 7.61 -62.79 21.44
CA ASP A 67 9.08 -62.55 21.55
C ASP A 67 9.72 -62.23 20.15
N GLU A 68 11.00 -61.87 19.86
CA GLU A 68 12.24 -61.34 20.52
C GLU A 68 13.23 -60.83 19.40
N LEU A 69 14.24 -59.94 19.66
CA LEU A 69 15.74 -60.08 19.64
C LEU A 69 16.41 -60.75 18.40
N ASN A 70 17.69 -60.60 17.97
CA ASN A 70 18.88 -59.70 18.11
C ASN A 70 19.92 -60.17 17.01
N ASP A 71 21.20 -59.78 16.79
CA ASP A 71 22.22 -58.83 17.32
C ASP A 71 23.39 -58.63 16.27
N GLU A 72 24.47 -57.89 16.62
CA GLU A 72 25.87 -57.95 16.07
C GLU A 72 26.17 -57.60 14.56
N GLU A 73 27.44 -57.49 14.11
CA GLU A 73 28.47 -56.46 14.39
C GLU A 73 29.63 -56.48 13.32
N VAL A 74 30.59 -55.54 13.42
CA VAL A 74 32.04 -55.66 13.04
C VAL A 74 32.53 -55.70 11.55
N ASN A 75 33.24 -54.62 11.16
CA ASN A 75 34.44 -54.49 10.26
C ASN A 75 34.53 -55.19 8.89
N SER A 76 34.88 -54.50 7.79
CA SER A 76 36.29 -54.11 7.53
C SER A 76 36.54 -53.02 6.45
N LYS A 77 37.73 -52.38 6.49
CA LYS A 77 38.35 -51.45 5.50
C LYS A 77 39.46 -52.19 4.70
N PRO A 78 40.01 -51.74 3.53
CA PRO A 78 40.49 -50.35 3.30
C PRO A 78 40.54 -49.77 1.84
N LEU A 79 40.92 -48.48 1.77
CA LEU A 79 41.77 -47.75 0.77
C LEU A 79 42.07 -48.40 -0.61
N ARG A 80 42.10 -47.68 -1.76
CA ARG A 80 42.95 -46.49 -2.05
C ARG A 80 42.59 -45.76 -3.38
N LYS A 81 43.37 -44.71 -3.71
CA LYS A 81 43.47 -43.85 -4.94
C LYS A 81 43.33 -44.61 -6.30
N THR A 82 43.09 -43.98 -7.48
CA THR A 82 43.70 -42.75 -8.07
C THR A 82 42.92 -42.18 -9.27
N GLN A 83 43.30 -41.00 -9.78
CA GLN A 83 42.74 -40.30 -10.96
C GLN A 83 43.31 -40.79 -12.32
N GLY A 84 42.57 -40.56 -13.41
CA GLY A 84 43.09 -40.43 -14.79
C GLY A 84 41.94 -40.21 -15.81
N ILE A 85 41.79 -39.21 -16.70
CA ILE A 85 42.63 -38.17 -17.39
C ILE A 85 42.92 -38.47 -18.89
N ILE A 86 42.21 -37.72 -19.78
CA ILE A 86 42.66 -37.11 -21.08
C ILE A 86 43.02 -38.06 -22.26
N ARG A 87 42.29 -38.10 -23.40
CA ARG A 87 42.15 -37.11 -24.52
C ARG A 87 42.72 -37.72 -25.84
N VAL A 88 42.42 -37.10 -27.00
CA VAL A 88 43.06 -37.24 -28.34
C VAL A 88 42.60 -38.45 -29.18
N GLY A 89 42.28 -38.34 -30.48
CA GLY A 89 42.03 -37.14 -31.31
C GLY A 89 42.38 -37.29 -32.82
N THR A 90 41.56 -36.70 -33.71
CA THR A 90 41.76 -36.58 -35.19
C THR A 90 41.79 -37.91 -35.99
N HIS A 91 41.54 -38.02 -37.31
CA HIS A 91 41.49 -37.03 -38.42
C HIS A 91 40.82 -37.63 -39.71
N ARG A 92 39.99 -36.86 -40.46
CA ARG A 92 39.66 -37.05 -41.93
C ARG A 92 38.93 -38.38 -42.34
N LYS A 93 38.30 -38.58 -43.52
CA LYS A 93 38.10 -37.82 -44.78
C LYS A 93 36.89 -38.41 -45.61
N SER A 94 36.16 -37.59 -46.40
CA SER A 94 35.50 -37.90 -47.73
C SER A 94 34.51 -39.10 -47.91
N THR A 95 33.47 -39.14 -48.77
CA THR A 95 32.84 -38.23 -49.79
C THR A 95 31.52 -38.83 -50.34
N ASN A 96 30.62 -37.99 -50.93
CA ASN A 96 29.65 -38.30 -52.02
C ASN A 96 28.42 -39.23 -51.70
N SER A 97 27.26 -39.21 -52.39
CA SER A 97 26.66 -38.41 -53.51
C SER A 97 25.13 -38.72 -53.65
N VAL A 98 24.16 -37.78 -53.76
CA VAL A 98 23.58 -37.05 -54.95
C VAL A 98 22.12 -37.49 -55.31
N SER A 99 21.36 -36.61 -56.00
CA SER A 99 20.11 -36.80 -56.83
C SER A 99 18.73 -37.04 -56.15
N ASP A 100 17.58 -36.55 -56.68
CA ASP A 100 17.28 -35.37 -57.55
C ASP A 100 15.76 -34.99 -57.62
N ASP A 101 15.46 -33.83 -58.24
CA ASP A 101 14.30 -33.44 -59.09
C ASP A 101 12.82 -33.15 -58.64
N ARG A 102 12.51 -31.84 -58.58
CA ARG A 102 11.61 -31.03 -59.48
C ARG A 102 10.04 -31.00 -59.49
N THR A 103 9.55 -29.74 -59.41
CA THR A 103 8.63 -28.98 -60.34
C THR A 103 7.12 -28.63 -60.06
N LYS A 104 6.88 -27.29 -59.98
CA LYS A 104 5.87 -26.41 -60.67
C LYS A 104 4.33 -26.45 -60.39
N TYR A 105 3.82 -25.31 -59.85
CA TYR A 105 2.86 -24.30 -60.42
C TYR A 105 1.60 -24.71 -61.25
N PRO A 106 0.57 -23.81 -61.46
CA PRO A 106 0.02 -22.68 -60.65
C PRO A 106 -1.55 -22.56 -60.68
N GLY A 107 -2.16 -21.53 -60.04
CA GLY A 107 -3.28 -20.78 -60.67
C GLY A 107 -4.57 -20.37 -59.92
N LYS A 108 -4.66 -19.07 -59.55
CA LYS A 108 -5.81 -18.10 -59.61
C LYS A 108 -7.23 -18.33 -59.01
N ILE A 109 -7.59 -17.39 -58.11
CA ILE A 109 -8.76 -16.44 -58.09
C ILE A 109 -10.20 -16.96 -58.34
N ILE A 110 -11.13 -16.72 -57.37
CA ILE A 110 -12.36 -15.87 -57.45
C ILE A 110 -13.05 -15.85 -56.07
N ALA A 111 -13.79 -14.79 -55.75
CA ALA A 111 -14.50 -14.60 -54.48
C ALA A 111 -16.00 -14.32 -54.67
N SER A 112 -16.84 -14.64 -53.68
CA SER A 112 -18.08 -13.90 -53.37
C SER A 112 -18.68 -14.32 -52.02
N SER A 113 -19.47 -13.41 -51.45
CA SER A 113 -20.20 -13.55 -50.18
C SER A 113 -21.61 -14.10 -50.35
N MET A 114 -22.17 -14.71 -49.29
CA MET A 114 -23.38 -14.17 -48.64
C MET A 114 -23.66 -14.86 -47.29
N ALA A 115 -24.53 -14.27 -46.47
CA ALA A 115 -24.88 -14.75 -45.14
C ALA A 115 -26.39 -15.00 -45.03
N LEU A 116 -26.82 -15.82 -44.07
CA LEU A 116 -28.18 -15.82 -43.52
C LEU A 116 -28.23 -16.43 -42.11
N LYS A 117 -29.29 -16.12 -41.36
CA LYS A 117 -29.55 -16.56 -39.98
C LYS A 117 -30.55 -17.76 -39.95
N PRO A 118 -31.30 -18.03 -38.86
CA PRO A 118 -30.92 -19.05 -37.87
C PRO A 118 -32.03 -20.13 -37.69
N SER A 119 -31.86 -21.05 -36.74
CA SER A 119 -33.00 -21.76 -36.15
C SER A 119 -32.79 -22.09 -34.66
N LEU A 120 -33.88 -22.04 -33.91
CA LEU A 120 -34.01 -22.47 -32.51
C LEU A 120 -34.75 -23.81 -32.47
N LYS A 121 -34.48 -24.64 -31.45
CA LYS A 121 -35.41 -25.69 -31.03
C LYS A 121 -35.25 -26.01 -29.54
N ASN A 122 -36.36 -26.02 -28.83
CA ASN A 122 -36.44 -26.44 -27.42
C ASN A 122 -36.65 -27.97 -27.35
N ILE A 123 -36.21 -28.59 -26.25
CA ILE A 123 -36.68 -29.90 -25.76
C ILE A 123 -36.83 -29.79 -24.24
N SER A 124 -37.88 -30.41 -23.70
CA SER A 124 -38.36 -30.27 -22.32
C SER A 124 -39.33 -31.43 -21.99
N ASP A 125 -39.22 -32.20 -20.91
CA ASP A 125 -38.18 -32.24 -19.85
C ASP A 125 -37.68 -33.71 -19.69
N GLU A 126 -37.57 -34.44 -18.56
CA GLU A 126 -37.84 -34.25 -17.12
C GLU A 126 -37.02 -35.28 -16.32
N ASN A 127 -36.49 -34.93 -15.13
CA ASN A 127 -36.40 -35.80 -13.93
C ASN A 127 -35.77 -35.03 -12.73
N ASP A 128 -36.27 -35.25 -11.52
CA ASP A 128 -35.87 -34.54 -10.30
C ASP A 128 -35.11 -35.44 -9.29
N THR A 129 -34.65 -34.86 -8.18
CA THR A 129 -34.12 -35.47 -6.95
C THR A 129 -32.68 -36.00 -6.96
N LYS A 130 -31.71 -35.09 -6.75
CA LYS A 130 -30.64 -35.18 -5.70
C LYS A 130 -29.57 -34.08 -5.84
N LEU A 131 -29.85 -32.85 -5.40
CA LEU A 131 -28.82 -31.81 -5.29
C LEU A 131 -29.03 -30.79 -4.15
N SER A 132 -29.37 -31.28 -2.96
CA SER A 132 -29.18 -30.50 -1.72
C SER A 132 -27.81 -30.79 -1.10
N LYS A 133 -27.28 -29.82 -0.33
CA LYS A 133 -26.00 -29.88 0.41
C LYS A 133 -24.69 -29.92 -0.41
N ARG A 134 -24.42 -28.86 -1.20
CA ARG A 134 -23.06 -28.30 -1.33
C ARG A 134 -23.12 -26.80 -1.68
N GLY A 135 -22.88 -25.95 -0.70
CA GLY A 135 -22.92 -24.48 -0.88
C GLY A 135 -21.68 -23.97 -1.62
N LEU A 136 -21.80 -23.78 -2.94
CA LEU A 136 -20.77 -23.21 -3.79
C LEU A 136 -20.68 -21.68 -3.64
N PHE A 137 -20.03 -21.23 -2.57
CA PHE A 137 -19.59 -19.84 -2.42
C PHE A 137 -18.06 -19.75 -2.45
N PRO A 138 -17.44 -19.26 -3.55
CA PRO A 138 -16.00 -18.95 -3.54
C PRO A 138 -15.68 -17.86 -2.49
N LYS A 139 -14.50 -17.96 -1.86
CA LYS A 139 -14.11 -17.14 -0.71
C LYS A 139 -13.81 -15.68 -1.13
N LYS A 140 -14.83 -14.82 -1.05
CA LYS A 140 -14.85 -13.45 -1.60
C LYS A 140 -13.69 -12.53 -1.12
N PRO A 141 -12.84 -12.00 -2.03
CA PRO A 141 -11.66 -11.21 -1.65
C PRO A 141 -11.92 -9.75 -1.25
N GLY A 142 -13.16 -9.23 -1.29
CA GLY A 142 -13.46 -7.88 -0.78
C GLY A 142 -13.22 -7.80 0.74
N LYS A 143 -13.28 -8.97 1.37
CA LYS A 143 -12.86 -9.25 2.74
C LYS A 143 -11.34 -9.16 2.96
N LYS A 144 -10.48 -9.05 1.92
CA LYS A 144 -9.04 -8.70 2.03
C LYS A 144 -8.88 -7.19 2.20
N LEU A 145 -9.28 -6.37 1.20
CA LEU A 145 -9.09 -4.91 1.20
C LEU A 145 -9.54 -4.27 2.52
N LEU A 146 -10.79 -4.57 2.90
CA LEU A 146 -11.37 -4.04 4.11
C LEU A 146 -10.69 -4.59 5.37
N LYS A 147 -10.45 -5.91 5.46
CA LYS A 147 -9.74 -6.47 6.63
C LYS A 147 -8.31 -5.96 6.79
N LYS A 148 -7.59 -5.57 5.74
CA LYS A 148 -6.23 -5.02 5.85
C LYS A 148 -6.25 -3.77 6.72
N VAL A 149 -7.07 -2.79 6.33
CA VAL A 149 -7.38 -1.57 7.10
C VAL A 149 -7.86 -1.92 8.52
N CYS A 150 -8.80 -2.87 8.65
CA CYS A 150 -9.39 -3.23 9.94
C CYS A 150 -8.47 -4.00 10.90
N LYS A 151 -7.50 -4.78 10.41
CA LYS A 151 -6.61 -5.63 11.23
C LYS A 151 -5.59 -4.78 11.99
N TYR A 152 -5.26 -3.59 11.47
CA TYR A 152 -4.29 -2.67 12.05
C TYR A 152 -4.74 -2.13 13.41
N VAL A 153 -5.99 -1.66 13.51
CA VAL A 153 -6.53 -1.02 14.73
C VAL A 153 -6.86 -2.03 15.85
N LYS A 154 -6.96 -3.34 15.55
CA LYS A 154 -7.52 -4.35 16.48
C LYS A 154 -6.53 -4.87 17.54
N THR A 155 -5.36 -4.25 17.66
CA THR A 155 -4.27 -4.64 18.57
C THR A 155 -4.34 -4.00 19.96
N ARG A 156 -5.20 -2.99 20.17
CA ARG A 156 -5.48 -2.45 21.52
C ARG A 156 -6.56 -3.30 22.22
N LYS A 157 -6.14 -4.23 23.07
CA LYS A 157 -6.94 -4.65 24.23
C LYS A 157 -6.76 -3.62 25.34
N GLU A 158 -7.85 -3.10 25.89
CA GLU A 158 -7.80 -2.45 27.19
C GLU A 158 -7.54 -3.50 28.28
N PRO A 159 -6.64 -3.25 29.25
CA PRO A 159 -6.45 -4.15 30.38
C PRO A 159 -7.68 -4.09 31.30
N LYS A 160 -8.20 -5.26 31.71
CA LYS A 160 -9.19 -5.33 32.79
C LYS A 160 -8.59 -4.74 34.09
N PRO A 161 -9.39 -4.14 34.98
CA PRO A 161 -8.87 -3.62 36.25
C PRO A 161 -8.29 -4.76 37.11
N VAL A 162 -6.96 -4.79 37.24
CA VAL A 162 -6.29 -5.63 38.23
C VAL A 162 -6.32 -4.87 39.55
N ALA A 163 -6.89 -5.49 40.58
CA ALA A 163 -6.94 -4.91 41.92
C ALA A 163 -5.55 -4.91 42.56
N VAL A 164 -4.79 -3.83 42.34
CA VAL A 164 -3.49 -3.60 42.99
C VAL A 164 -3.72 -3.34 44.48
N LYS A 165 -3.20 -4.21 45.35
CA LYS A 165 -3.17 -3.96 46.79
C LYS A 165 -2.34 -2.70 47.06
N LEU A 166 -2.91 -1.76 47.81
CA LEU A 166 -2.21 -0.57 48.29
C LEU A 166 -1.03 -0.96 49.19
N GLN A 167 0.20 -0.85 48.67
CA GLN A 167 1.35 -0.57 49.52
C GLN A 167 1.35 0.93 49.86
N LYS A 168 1.72 1.24 51.10
CA LYS A 168 1.62 2.57 51.71
C LYS A 168 2.90 3.40 51.48
N ASN A 169 2.74 4.71 51.69
CA ASN A 169 3.78 5.73 51.96
C ASN A 169 4.66 6.18 50.77
N VAL A 170 4.28 7.33 50.19
CA VAL A 170 5.20 8.44 49.89
C VAL A 170 4.53 9.73 50.36
N GLU A 171 5.23 10.54 51.17
CA GLU A 171 4.69 11.79 51.75
C GLU A 171 4.98 13.01 50.86
N TYR A 172 4.06 14.00 50.86
CA TYR A 172 4.17 15.22 50.05
C TYR A 172 4.72 16.40 50.89
N ASN A 173 6.04 16.61 50.82
CA ASN A 173 6.74 17.60 51.64
C ASN A 173 6.73 19.04 51.05
N GLY A 174 5.56 19.68 51.12
CA GLY A 174 5.42 21.13 51.26
C GLY A 174 5.82 22.05 50.08
N TRP A 175 5.73 23.36 50.35
CA TRP A 175 5.97 24.45 49.39
C TRP A 175 7.40 24.46 48.83
N ASP A 176 8.40 24.20 49.66
CA ASP A 176 9.82 24.16 49.23
C ASP A 176 10.12 23.02 48.25
N GLY A 177 9.42 21.88 48.38
CA GLY A 177 9.53 20.77 47.43
C GLY A 177 9.00 21.13 46.04
N LEU A 178 7.93 21.93 45.98
CA LEU A 178 7.39 22.45 44.72
C LEU A 178 8.29 23.56 44.15
N ARG A 179 8.76 24.49 44.99
CA ARG A 179 9.65 25.59 44.61
C ARG A 179 10.96 25.08 44.00
N LYS A 180 11.57 24.03 44.56
CA LYS A 180 12.78 23.39 44.00
C LYS A 180 12.55 22.73 42.64
N LYS A 181 11.38 22.12 42.39
CA LYS A 181 11.05 21.55 41.07
C LYS A 181 10.80 22.64 40.02
N LEU A 182 10.20 23.76 40.40
CA LEU A 182 9.92 24.89 39.51
C LEU A 182 11.19 25.70 39.12
N ALA A 183 12.31 25.54 39.82
CA ALA A 183 13.57 26.19 39.47
C ALA A 183 14.34 25.49 38.33
N GLN A 184 14.16 24.18 38.13
CA GLN A 184 14.94 23.41 37.15
C GLN A 184 14.78 23.85 35.67
N PRO A 185 13.64 24.39 35.20
CA PRO A 185 13.50 24.89 33.82
C PRO A 185 14.16 26.25 33.52
N CYS A 186 14.77 26.94 34.49
CA CYS A 186 15.05 28.39 34.39
C CYS A 186 16.29 28.79 33.55
N LEU A 187 16.94 27.85 32.84
CA LEU A 187 18.20 28.08 32.11
C LEU A 187 18.12 28.95 30.84
N VAL A 188 16.96 29.53 30.50
CA VAL A 188 16.73 30.20 29.20
C VAL A 188 16.16 31.63 29.31
N TYR A 189 15.83 32.11 30.52
CA TYR A 189 15.20 33.44 30.70
C TYR A 189 15.88 34.32 31.77
N PRO A 190 16.42 35.49 31.40
CA PRO A 190 16.88 36.50 32.35
C PRO A 190 15.79 36.94 33.33
N ASP A 191 16.19 37.32 34.54
CA ASP A 191 15.34 37.77 35.66
C ASP A 191 14.23 36.80 36.15
N CYS A 192 14.19 35.55 35.67
CA CYS A 192 13.24 34.54 36.16
C CYS A 192 13.38 34.29 37.67
N ASP A 193 14.61 34.08 38.15
CA ASP A 193 14.91 33.85 39.57
C ASP A 193 14.52 35.02 40.47
N LYS A 194 14.66 36.27 40.01
CA LYS A 194 14.24 37.46 40.79
C LYS A 194 12.74 37.46 41.06
N LYS A 195 11.92 37.03 40.10
CA LYS A 195 10.46 36.94 40.26
C LYS A 195 10.06 35.73 41.09
N LEU A 196 10.67 34.57 40.86
CA LEU A 196 10.48 33.36 41.68
C LEU A 196 10.93 33.56 43.14
N GLY A 197 11.90 34.44 43.41
CA GLY A 197 12.34 34.81 44.76
C GLY A 197 11.34 35.66 45.54
N GLN A 198 10.48 36.43 44.87
CA GLN A 198 9.53 37.35 45.52
C GLN A 198 8.23 36.68 45.98
N LEU A 199 7.88 35.52 45.41
CA LEU A 199 6.71 34.73 45.82
C LEU A 199 6.93 34.17 47.24
N LYS A 200 5.97 34.39 48.14
CA LYS A 200 6.01 33.92 49.54
C LYS A 200 5.16 32.67 49.73
N ASP A 201 3.99 32.60 49.09
CA ASP A 201 3.08 31.45 49.15
C ASP A 201 2.42 31.11 47.79
N MET A 202 1.48 30.14 47.79
CA MET A 202 0.76 29.74 46.58
C MET A 202 -0.26 30.78 46.06
N LYS A 203 -0.70 31.75 46.87
CA LYS A 203 -1.59 32.83 46.40
C LYS A 203 -0.84 33.81 45.51
N ASP A 204 0.41 34.16 45.87
CA ASP A 204 1.26 35.01 45.03
C ASP A 204 1.43 34.40 43.62
N LEU A 205 1.66 33.08 43.56
CA LEU A 205 1.79 32.33 42.30
C LEU A 205 0.49 32.36 41.48
N PHE A 206 -0.68 32.22 42.13
CA PHE A 206 -1.98 32.30 41.47
C PHE A 206 -2.28 33.71 40.92
N ILE A 207 -1.99 34.75 41.70
CA ILE A 207 -2.14 36.16 41.28
C ILE A 207 -1.24 36.47 40.08
N PHE A 208 0.02 36.00 40.09
CA PHE A 208 0.95 36.19 38.97
C PHE A 208 0.42 35.57 37.67
N PHE A 209 -0.16 34.37 37.71
CA PHE A 209 -0.80 33.75 36.55
C PHE A 209 -2.03 34.52 36.06
N VAL A 210 -2.94 34.93 36.95
CA VAL A 210 -4.15 35.68 36.58
C VAL A 210 -3.81 37.01 35.91
N VAL A 211 -2.86 37.78 36.47
CA VAL A 211 -2.42 39.06 35.89
C VAL A 211 -1.74 38.85 34.53
N THR A 212 -0.92 37.81 34.38
CA THR A 212 -0.25 37.50 33.10
C THR A 212 -1.26 37.09 32.02
N ILE A 213 -2.27 36.29 32.36
CA ILE A 213 -3.33 35.89 31.42
C ILE A 213 -4.18 37.10 30.99
N LEU A 214 -4.51 38.01 31.91
CA LEU A 214 -5.24 39.24 31.58
C LEU A 214 -4.43 40.21 30.71
N ALA A 215 -3.11 40.32 30.93
CA ALA A 215 -2.23 41.10 30.06
C ALA A 215 -2.18 40.54 28.63
N LEU A 216 -2.07 39.21 28.48
CA LEU A 216 -2.07 38.54 27.17
C LEU A 216 -3.44 38.63 26.46
N ALA A 217 -4.54 38.62 27.20
CA ALA A 217 -5.88 38.81 26.65
C ALA A 217 -6.16 40.25 26.17
N SER A 218 -5.36 41.23 26.61
CA SER A 218 -5.57 42.66 26.33
C SER A 218 -4.77 43.19 25.13
N SER A 219 -3.94 42.36 24.50
CA SER A 219 -2.88 42.81 23.58
C SER A 219 -2.98 42.29 22.13
N HIS A 220 -4.13 41.76 21.70
CA HIS A 220 -4.38 41.37 20.30
C HIS A 220 -5.66 42.01 19.75
N VAL A 221 -5.57 43.30 19.45
CA VAL A 221 -6.40 43.96 18.42
C VAL A 221 -5.55 44.08 17.16
N ILE A 222 -6.19 43.95 16.00
CA ILE A 222 -5.59 43.74 14.68
C ILE A 222 -4.47 44.75 14.36
N ASN A 223 -3.35 44.24 13.85
CA ASN A 223 -2.68 44.88 12.72
C ASN A 223 -2.21 43.80 11.72
N THR A 224 -2.34 44.08 10.43
CA THR A 224 -2.08 43.11 9.34
C THR A 224 -0.87 43.54 8.52
N ASP A 225 0.26 42.86 8.68
CA ASP A 225 1.27 42.69 7.63
C ASP A 225 2.39 41.73 8.11
N GLU A 226 2.24 40.44 7.84
CA GLU A 226 3.38 39.50 7.75
C GLU A 226 3.04 38.41 6.74
N GLN A 227 3.87 38.25 5.71
CA GLN A 227 3.55 37.42 4.55
C GLN A 227 3.82 35.93 4.84
N LEU A 228 2.76 35.12 4.84
CA LEU A 228 2.91 33.67 4.77
C LEU A 228 3.53 33.26 3.41
N PRO A 229 4.47 32.31 3.38
CA PRO A 229 5.18 31.95 2.16
C PRO A 229 4.21 31.34 1.13
N ILE A 230 4.19 31.96 -0.05
CA ILE A 230 3.46 31.48 -1.22
C ILE A 230 4.10 30.15 -1.67
N PHE A 231 3.41 29.03 -1.45
CA PHE A 231 3.82 27.76 -2.02
C PHE A 231 3.32 27.64 -3.45
N GLU A 232 4.27 27.58 -4.38
CA GLU A 232 3.99 27.47 -5.81
C GLU A 232 3.24 26.17 -6.13
N ALA A 233 2.06 26.30 -6.73
CA ALA A 233 1.49 25.21 -7.51
C ALA A 233 2.23 25.17 -8.85
N SER A 234 2.94 24.07 -9.12
CA SER A 234 3.64 23.86 -10.39
C SER A 234 2.67 24.01 -11.56
N ASP A 235 3.04 24.85 -12.53
CA ASP A 235 2.27 25.19 -13.72
C ASP A 235 1.02 26.07 -13.48
N SER A 236 1.22 27.16 -12.73
CA SER A 236 0.44 28.40 -12.89
C SER A 236 1.39 29.58 -13.15
N THR A 237 1.08 30.40 -14.15
CA THR A 237 1.73 31.71 -14.32
C THR A 237 1.37 32.60 -13.12
N ASN A 238 2.31 33.44 -12.67
CA ASN A 238 2.11 34.28 -11.47
C ASN A 238 1.08 35.41 -11.71
N ILE A 239 -0.20 35.07 -11.59
CA ILE A 239 -1.32 36.02 -11.61
C ILE A 239 -1.37 36.73 -10.24
N THR A 240 -0.72 37.89 -10.14
CA THR A 240 -0.98 38.82 -9.04
C THR A 240 -2.37 39.43 -9.20
N ALA A 241 -2.98 39.89 -8.10
CA ALA A 241 -4.31 40.50 -8.12
C ALA A 241 -4.41 41.75 -9.03
N ALA A 242 -3.28 42.40 -9.32
CA ALA A 242 -3.18 43.53 -10.25
C ALA A 242 -3.30 43.14 -11.74
N ASN A 243 -3.16 41.84 -12.07
CA ASN A 243 -3.14 41.33 -13.45
C ASN A 243 -4.42 40.55 -13.84
N ILE A 244 -5.37 40.37 -12.92
CA ILE A 244 -6.66 39.72 -13.21
C ILE A 244 -7.52 40.66 -14.05
N ALA A 245 -7.88 40.24 -15.26
CA ALA A 245 -8.76 40.98 -16.14
C ALA A 245 -10.20 40.46 -16.10
N CYS A 246 -10.41 39.14 -16.06
CA CYS A 246 -11.74 38.52 -15.96
C CYS A 246 -11.91 37.72 -14.67
N THR A 247 -13.13 37.71 -14.13
CA THR A 247 -13.51 36.93 -12.94
C THR A 247 -14.96 36.46 -13.09
N ILE A 248 -15.14 35.14 -13.17
CA ILE A 248 -16.43 34.47 -13.41
C ILE A 248 -16.77 33.55 -12.24
N ASN A 249 -17.82 33.86 -11.49
CA ASN A 249 -18.36 32.96 -10.49
C ASN A 249 -19.30 31.90 -11.12
N ILE A 250 -18.94 30.62 -11.00
CA ILE A 250 -19.64 29.50 -11.65
C ILE A 250 -21.09 29.30 -11.16
N ASN A 251 -21.47 29.92 -10.04
CA ASN A 251 -22.81 29.80 -9.45
C ASN A 251 -23.78 30.87 -9.94
N THR A 252 -23.29 31.98 -10.51
CA THR A 252 -24.11 33.14 -10.90
C THR A 252 -23.84 33.62 -12.33
N GLN A 253 -22.69 33.27 -12.92
CA GLN A 253 -22.20 33.80 -14.20
C GLN A 253 -21.83 32.68 -15.20
N ALA A 254 -22.10 31.41 -14.89
CA ALA A 254 -22.07 30.32 -15.86
C ALA A 254 -23.35 30.31 -16.71
N GLY A 255 -23.22 30.11 -18.02
CA GLY A 255 -24.36 29.93 -18.92
C GLY A 255 -25.13 28.63 -18.66
N SER A 256 -26.35 28.50 -19.16
CA SER A 256 -27.11 27.24 -19.03
C SER A 256 -27.93 26.92 -20.29
N PRO A 257 -27.74 25.74 -20.92
CA PRO A 257 -26.71 24.73 -20.65
C PRO A 257 -25.28 25.24 -20.89
N GLN A 258 -24.37 25.06 -19.92
CA GLN A 258 -22.96 25.41 -20.09
C GLN A 258 -22.21 24.41 -20.97
N PRO A 259 -21.20 24.86 -21.74
CA PRO A 259 -20.18 23.98 -22.32
C PRO A 259 -19.28 23.37 -21.24
N VAL A 260 -18.43 22.42 -21.65
CA VAL A 260 -17.28 22.01 -20.85
C VAL A 260 -16.20 23.09 -20.94
N TYR A 261 -15.64 23.48 -19.80
CA TYR A 261 -14.58 24.49 -19.67
C TYR A 261 -13.20 23.81 -19.59
N ILE A 262 -12.28 24.17 -20.50
CA ILE A 262 -11.07 23.39 -20.79
C ILE A 262 -9.83 24.30 -20.80
N ARG A 263 -8.74 23.85 -20.19
CA ARG A 263 -7.41 24.48 -20.30
C ARG A 263 -6.88 24.28 -21.73
N PRO A 264 -6.63 25.34 -22.53
CA PRO A 264 -6.34 25.23 -23.96
C PRO A 264 -5.24 24.21 -24.31
N GLY A 265 -5.48 23.40 -25.34
CA GLY A 265 -4.57 22.33 -25.79
C GLY A 265 -4.45 21.10 -24.87
N THR A 266 -4.96 21.14 -23.64
CA THR A 266 -4.77 20.06 -22.64
C THR A 266 -5.97 19.09 -22.54
N ASN A 267 -5.82 18.03 -21.74
CA ASN A 267 -6.92 17.15 -21.30
C ASN A 267 -7.51 17.56 -19.93
N GLN A 268 -7.31 18.80 -19.47
CA GLN A 268 -7.71 19.27 -18.14
C GLN A 268 -8.88 20.27 -18.21
N PHE A 269 -9.78 20.22 -17.22
CA PHE A 269 -10.79 21.24 -17.00
C PHE A 269 -10.16 22.57 -16.56
N PHE A 270 -10.75 23.70 -16.96
CA PHE A 270 -10.36 25.02 -16.47
C PHE A 270 -11.04 25.31 -15.12
N HIS A 271 -10.63 24.60 -14.06
CA HIS A 271 -11.19 24.78 -12.72
C HIS A 271 -11.05 26.23 -12.20
N PRO A 272 -11.94 26.66 -11.28
CA PRO A 272 -11.85 27.97 -10.64
C PRO A 272 -10.53 28.16 -9.86
N ALA A 273 -10.13 29.40 -9.63
CA ALA A 273 -8.91 29.76 -8.91
C ALA A 273 -9.10 29.76 -7.38
N ASN A 274 -10.32 29.96 -6.87
CA ASN A 274 -10.58 30.07 -5.43
C ASN A 274 -11.91 29.45 -4.97
N ARG A 275 -12.04 29.22 -3.66
CA ARG A 275 -13.17 28.51 -3.03
C ARG A 275 -14.54 29.18 -3.17
N ASN A 276 -14.62 30.42 -3.67
CA ASN A 276 -15.91 31.05 -4.00
C ASN A 276 -16.50 30.50 -5.32
N GLY A 277 -15.71 29.74 -6.09
CA GLY A 277 -16.09 29.26 -7.41
C GLY A 277 -15.78 30.26 -8.52
N GLU A 278 -14.75 31.09 -8.36
CA GLU A 278 -14.35 32.10 -9.34
C GLU A 278 -13.27 31.58 -10.29
N ILE A 279 -13.56 31.48 -11.59
CA ILE A 279 -12.55 31.37 -12.64
C ILE A 279 -11.94 32.76 -12.82
N GLN A 280 -10.64 32.89 -12.61
CA GLN A 280 -9.90 34.16 -12.73
C GLN A 280 -8.90 34.04 -13.89
N MET A 281 -8.81 35.08 -14.73
CA MET A 281 -8.00 35.07 -15.95
C MET A 281 -7.35 36.43 -16.23
N THR A 282 -6.15 36.43 -16.81
CA THR A 282 -5.46 37.65 -17.27
C THR A 282 -5.98 38.10 -18.64
N ALA A 283 -5.70 39.35 -19.01
CA ALA A 283 -6.10 39.89 -20.32
C ALA A 283 -5.49 39.07 -21.46
N ASN A 284 -6.30 38.75 -22.47
CA ASN A 284 -5.99 37.88 -23.61
C ASN A 284 -5.73 36.40 -23.26
N GLN A 285 -5.84 35.97 -21.99
CA GLN A 285 -5.74 34.56 -21.64
C GLN A 285 -6.89 33.78 -22.30
N ALA A 286 -6.56 32.64 -22.92
CA ALA A 286 -7.51 31.79 -23.62
C ALA A 286 -8.16 30.75 -22.68
N ILE A 287 -9.41 30.42 -22.98
CA ILE A 287 -10.14 29.27 -22.46
C ILE A 287 -10.81 28.52 -23.61
N GLU A 288 -10.73 27.20 -23.59
CA GLU A 288 -11.45 26.36 -24.55
C GLU A 288 -12.83 25.99 -23.99
N LEU A 289 -13.85 26.09 -24.83
CA LEU A 289 -15.25 25.84 -24.50
C LEU A 289 -15.79 24.79 -25.47
N TRP A 290 -16.42 23.72 -24.96
CA TRP A 290 -16.90 22.61 -25.80
C TRP A 290 -18.36 22.20 -25.56
N CYS A 291 -19.10 22.02 -26.66
CA CYS A 291 -20.41 21.41 -26.72
C CYS A 291 -20.37 20.06 -27.45
N SER A 292 -21.08 19.03 -26.94
CA SER A 292 -21.22 17.75 -27.65
C SER A 292 -22.17 17.80 -28.85
N GLY A 293 -22.82 18.93 -29.07
CA GLY A 293 -23.71 19.24 -30.18
C GLY A 293 -23.70 20.76 -30.43
N ASN A 294 -24.72 21.28 -31.11
CA ASN A 294 -24.73 22.68 -31.55
C ASN A 294 -24.70 23.68 -30.38
N TRP A 295 -24.06 24.84 -30.62
CA TRP A 295 -24.19 26.02 -29.78
C TRP A 295 -25.56 26.69 -29.95
N ALA A 296 -26.13 27.14 -28.83
CA ALA A 296 -27.26 28.07 -28.82
C ALA A 296 -26.78 29.52 -28.97
N SER A 297 -25.61 29.83 -28.40
CA SER A 297 -24.88 31.09 -28.60
C SER A 297 -23.39 30.85 -28.30
N PRO A 298 -22.45 31.30 -29.16
CA PRO A 298 -22.67 31.87 -30.50
C PRO A 298 -23.21 30.81 -31.48
N ALA A 299 -24.32 31.11 -32.16
CA ALA A 299 -24.98 30.14 -33.04
C ALA A 299 -24.12 29.82 -34.28
N GLY A 300 -24.12 28.55 -34.71
CA GLY A 300 -23.35 28.09 -35.87
C GLY A 300 -21.85 27.90 -35.65
N ALA A 301 -21.32 28.18 -34.45
CA ALA A 301 -19.93 27.90 -34.11
C ALA A 301 -19.61 26.38 -34.11
N PRO A 302 -18.34 25.98 -34.34
CA PRO A 302 -17.92 24.58 -34.25
C PRO A 302 -17.97 24.07 -32.79
N ASN A 303 -18.16 22.77 -32.60
CA ASN A 303 -18.35 22.15 -31.27
C ASN A 303 -17.27 22.49 -30.23
N LEU A 304 -16.03 22.75 -30.65
CA LEU A 304 -14.95 23.29 -29.81
C LEU A 304 -14.62 24.71 -30.29
N ILE A 305 -14.63 25.67 -29.37
CA ILE A 305 -14.17 27.05 -29.60
C ILE A 305 -13.12 27.44 -28.57
N THR A 306 -12.33 28.46 -28.90
CA THR A 306 -11.40 29.11 -27.97
C THR A 306 -11.79 30.56 -27.83
N ALA A 307 -12.10 31.00 -26.62
CA ALA A 307 -12.45 32.38 -26.30
C ALA A 307 -11.32 33.02 -25.47
N THR A 308 -11.07 34.33 -25.63
CA THR A 308 -10.05 35.07 -24.88
C THR A 308 -10.69 36.05 -23.90
N CYS A 309 -10.14 36.14 -22.69
CA CYS A 309 -10.57 37.13 -21.70
C CYS A 309 -10.27 38.56 -22.18
N VAL A 310 -11.27 39.45 -22.12
CA VAL A 310 -11.11 40.89 -22.39
C VAL A 310 -11.08 41.66 -21.07
N SER A 311 -12.20 41.72 -20.35
CA SER A 311 -12.29 42.30 -18.99
C SER A 311 -13.62 41.95 -18.30
N GLY A 312 -13.62 41.90 -16.97
CA GLY A 312 -14.79 41.64 -16.14
C GLY A 312 -15.40 40.26 -16.40
N GLN A 313 -16.49 40.23 -17.16
CA GLN A 313 -17.16 39.00 -17.62
C GLN A 313 -17.07 38.80 -19.14
N THR A 314 -16.44 39.73 -19.85
CA THR A 314 -16.45 39.84 -21.31
C THR A 314 -15.29 39.07 -21.94
N PHE A 315 -15.62 38.24 -22.92
CA PHE A 315 -14.70 37.44 -23.71
C PHE A 315 -14.88 37.72 -25.20
N GLN A 316 -13.80 37.57 -25.96
CA GLN A 316 -13.83 37.64 -27.42
C GLN A 316 -13.75 36.22 -28.02
N TYR A 317 -14.55 35.99 -29.08
CA TYR A 317 -14.47 34.81 -29.94
C TYR A 317 -14.67 35.26 -31.40
N ASN A 318 -13.60 35.21 -32.20
CA ASN A 318 -13.56 35.83 -33.53
C ASN A 318 -13.99 37.32 -33.45
N GLU A 319 -15.03 37.71 -34.19
CA GLU A 319 -15.62 39.05 -34.16
C GLU A 319 -16.67 39.23 -33.05
N TYR A 320 -17.10 38.15 -32.40
CA TYR A 320 -18.08 38.21 -31.31
C TYR A 320 -17.43 38.66 -30.00
N THR A 321 -18.04 39.63 -29.33
CA THR A 321 -17.73 40.03 -27.96
C THR A 321 -18.94 39.67 -27.10
N LEU A 322 -18.78 38.76 -26.14
CA LEU A 322 -19.86 38.12 -25.39
C LEU A 322 -19.51 38.04 -23.90
N ASN A 323 -20.51 38.11 -23.01
CA ASN A 323 -20.32 37.77 -21.61
C ASN A 323 -20.23 36.24 -21.44
N PHE A 324 -19.52 35.78 -20.42
CA PHE A 324 -19.26 34.35 -20.21
C PHE A 324 -20.54 33.49 -20.06
N ASN A 325 -21.62 34.07 -19.54
CA ASN A 325 -22.93 33.42 -19.42
C ASN A 325 -23.69 33.27 -20.76
N GLU A 326 -23.26 33.97 -21.81
CA GLU A 326 -23.85 33.90 -23.16
C GLU A 326 -23.31 32.73 -23.97
N PHE A 327 -22.15 32.15 -23.60
CA PHE A 327 -21.62 30.91 -24.19
C PHE A 327 -22.44 29.72 -23.71
N ARG A 328 -23.35 29.25 -24.55
CA ARG A 328 -24.39 28.26 -24.20
C ARG A 328 -24.53 27.20 -25.27
N CYS A 329 -24.52 25.94 -24.85
CA CYS A 329 -24.88 24.82 -25.72
C CYS A 329 -26.41 24.74 -25.89
N THR A 330 -26.89 24.16 -26.99
CA THR A 330 -28.32 23.81 -27.16
C THR A 330 -28.80 22.77 -26.14
N GLN A 331 -27.92 21.89 -25.69
CA GLN A 331 -28.13 20.87 -24.66
C GLN A 331 -26.86 20.72 -23.81
N PHE A 332 -26.97 20.24 -22.57
CA PHE A 332 -25.78 19.98 -21.74
C PHE A 332 -24.85 18.95 -22.44
N PRO A 333 -23.53 19.19 -22.47
CA PRO A 333 -22.56 18.26 -23.05
C PRO A 333 -22.72 16.82 -22.53
N ARG A 334 -22.80 15.87 -23.47
CA ARG A 334 -22.98 14.45 -23.18
C ARG A 334 -21.67 13.80 -22.77
N TRP A 335 -21.67 13.16 -21.59
CA TRP A 335 -20.57 12.33 -21.12
C TRP A 335 -20.59 10.94 -21.75
N THR A 336 -19.47 10.23 -21.66
CA THR A 336 -19.27 8.86 -22.14
C THR A 336 -18.83 7.98 -20.99
N ALA A 337 -19.31 6.72 -20.95
CA ALA A 337 -18.76 5.65 -20.12
C ALA A 337 -17.97 4.70 -21.03
N ARG A 338 -16.66 4.53 -20.77
CA ARG A 338 -15.73 3.77 -21.61
C ARG A 338 -15.28 2.49 -20.93
N ARG A 339 -15.62 1.34 -21.50
CA ARG A 339 -15.01 0.05 -21.11
C ARG A 339 -13.51 0.14 -21.39
N THR A 340 -12.68 -0.08 -20.36
CA THR A 340 -11.25 -0.30 -20.53
C THR A 340 -10.99 -1.80 -20.80
N THR A 341 -9.76 -2.14 -21.18
CA THR A 341 -9.25 -3.52 -21.20
C THR A 341 -8.72 -3.97 -19.83
N THR A 342 -8.75 -3.10 -18.82
CA THR A 342 -8.19 -3.32 -17.49
C THR A 342 -9.19 -4.06 -16.59
N GLY A 343 -8.81 -5.24 -16.13
CA GLY A 343 -9.54 -5.97 -15.11
C GLY A 343 -9.48 -5.24 -13.75
N CYS A 344 -10.44 -5.53 -12.88
CA CYS A 344 -10.46 -5.03 -11.51
C CYS A 344 -11.00 -6.10 -10.56
N PHE A 345 -11.36 -5.67 -9.35
CA PHE A 345 -11.77 -6.55 -8.27
C PHE A 345 -12.88 -7.55 -8.69
N ASN A 346 -12.72 -8.82 -8.29
CA ASN A 346 -13.65 -9.95 -8.52
C ASN A 346 -13.95 -10.27 -10.01
N GLY A 347 -13.08 -9.89 -10.96
CA GLY A 347 -13.35 -10.09 -12.38
C GLY A 347 -14.28 -9.03 -12.98
N GLY A 348 -14.51 -7.93 -12.27
CA GLY A 348 -15.03 -6.71 -12.86
C GLY A 348 -14.03 -6.07 -13.83
N ILE A 349 -14.48 -5.03 -14.53
CA ILE A 349 -13.66 -4.19 -15.41
C ILE A 349 -13.61 -2.75 -14.91
N LEU A 350 -12.53 -2.03 -15.23
CA LEU A 350 -12.53 -0.56 -15.08
C LEU A 350 -13.33 0.09 -16.21
N VAL A 351 -14.12 1.10 -15.85
CA VAL A 351 -14.94 1.91 -16.76
C VAL A 351 -14.68 3.39 -16.49
N ASP A 352 -14.13 4.11 -17.46
CA ASP A 352 -13.83 5.53 -17.33
C ASP A 352 -15.01 6.41 -17.75
N PHE A 353 -15.26 7.45 -16.97
CA PHE A 353 -16.25 8.49 -17.20
C PHE A 353 -15.59 9.79 -17.61
N GLY A 354 -16.12 10.44 -18.63
CA GLY A 354 -15.52 11.66 -19.18
C GLY A 354 -16.14 12.17 -20.48
N PHE A 355 -15.48 13.13 -21.11
CA PHE A 355 -15.90 13.77 -22.36
C PHE A 355 -14.89 13.53 -23.48
N GLN A 356 -15.36 13.08 -24.64
CA GLN A 356 -14.53 13.01 -25.85
C GLN A 356 -14.59 14.36 -26.58
N VAL A 357 -13.58 15.19 -26.36
CA VAL A 357 -13.45 16.53 -26.94
C VAL A 357 -12.57 16.42 -28.18
N THR A 358 -13.20 16.33 -29.36
CA THR A 358 -12.54 16.02 -30.64
C THR A 358 -11.71 14.73 -30.56
N THR A 359 -10.38 14.80 -30.51
CA THR A 359 -9.47 13.65 -30.31
C THR A 359 -9.12 13.42 -28.84
N ARG A 360 -9.30 14.42 -27.96
CA ARG A 360 -8.92 14.38 -26.54
C ARG A 360 -9.96 13.71 -25.66
N TRP A 361 -9.50 13.17 -24.54
CA TRP A 361 -10.34 12.59 -23.49
C TRP A 361 -10.17 13.37 -22.19
N LEU A 362 -11.23 14.03 -21.75
CA LEU A 362 -11.29 14.69 -20.44
C LEU A 362 -11.91 13.71 -19.44
N HIS A 363 -11.07 13.08 -18.63
CA HIS A 363 -11.46 12.14 -17.57
C HIS A 363 -12.09 12.87 -16.38
N VAL A 364 -13.10 12.26 -15.75
CA VAL A 364 -13.79 12.78 -14.55
C VAL A 364 -13.67 11.78 -13.39
N TYR A 365 -14.00 10.50 -13.62
CA TYR A 365 -13.83 9.43 -12.63
C TYR A 365 -13.76 8.04 -13.29
N THR A 366 -13.31 7.03 -12.54
CA THR A 366 -13.30 5.62 -12.97
C THR A 366 -14.20 4.78 -12.07
N VAL A 367 -14.82 3.72 -12.58
CA VAL A 367 -15.61 2.73 -11.82
C VAL A 367 -14.99 1.34 -12.00
N CYS A 368 -14.96 0.52 -10.95
CA CYS A 368 -14.78 -0.93 -11.04
C CYS A 368 -16.14 -1.63 -11.00
N HIS A 369 -16.54 -2.27 -12.11
CA HIS A 369 -17.88 -2.83 -12.32
C HIS A 369 -17.86 -4.33 -12.63
N ASP A 370 -18.64 -5.10 -11.88
CA ASP A 370 -18.83 -6.55 -12.04
C ASP A 370 -19.93 -6.85 -13.07
N LEU A 371 -19.55 -7.41 -14.22
CA LEU A 371 -20.48 -7.71 -15.32
C LEU A 371 -21.38 -8.93 -15.07
N VAL A 372 -21.14 -9.70 -14.00
CA VAL A 372 -21.94 -10.90 -13.66
C VAL A 372 -22.96 -10.56 -12.56
N LEU A 373 -22.53 -9.84 -11.53
CA LEU A 373 -23.39 -9.39 -10.42
C LEU A 373 -24.09 -8.05 -10.70
N GLU A 374 -23.73 -7.36 -11.79
CA GLU A 374 -24.13 -5.98 -12.13
C GLU A 374 -23.93 -5.00 -10.94
N THR A 375 -22.85 -5.21 -10.17
CA THR A 375 -22.52 -4.42 -8.98
C THR A 375 -21.29 -3.57 -9.21
N ASN A 376 -21.25 -2.38 -8.59
CA ASN A 376 -20.10 -1.50 -8.64
C ASN A 376 -19.31 -1.65 -7.33
N TRP A 377 -18.03 -2.03 -7.44
CA TRP A 377 -17.19 -2.30 -6.28
C TRP A 377 -16.63 -1.02 -5.67
N PHE A 378 -16.14 -0.12 -6.52
CA PHE A 378 -15.75 1.24 -6.16
C PHE A 378 -15.81 2.19 -7.36
N SER A 379 -15.95 3.48 -7.08
CA SER A 379 -15.49 4.57 -7.94
C SER A 379 -14.16 5.14 -7.42
N LYS A 380 -13.32 5.65 -8.33
CA LYS A 380 -12.08 6.39 -8.06
C LYS A 380 -12.18 7.78 -8.69
N TYR A 381 -11.89 8.81 -7.91
CA TYR A 381 -11.83 10.22 -8.32
C TYR A 381 -10.88 10.98 -7.39
N GLN A 382 -10.75 12.29 -7.56
CA GLN A 382 -9.96 13.16 -6.69
C GLN A 382 -10.85 14.23 -6.05
N LEU A 383 -10.59 14.52 -4.78
CA LEU A 383 -11.01 15.75 -4.13
C LEU A 383 -9.81 16.69 -4.10
N THR A 384 -10.02 17.94 -4.47
CA THR A 384 -9.01 19.00 -4.47
C THR A 384 -9.44 20.12 -3.51
N PRO A 385 -8.57 21.07 -3.15
CA PRO A 385 -8.97 22.21 -2.32
C PRO A 385 -10.12 23.03 -2.94
N ILE A 386 -10.22 23.00 -4.27
CA ILE A 386 -11.23 23.69 -5.06
C ILE A 386 -12.53 22.90 -5.23
N SER A 387 -12.56 21.59 -4.93
CA SER A 387 -13.79 20.78 -4.98
C SER A 387 -14.91 21.33 -4.08
N ASP A 388 -14.60 21.96 -2.95
CA ASP A 388 -15.62 22.56 -2.07
C ASP A 388 -16.37 23.76 -2.70
N ALA A 389 -15.78 24.36 -3.75
CA ALA A 389 -16.39 25.44 -4.54
C ALA A 389 -17.52 24.96 -5.48
N ASN A 390 -17.91 23.67 -5.41
CA ASN A 390 -18.76 23.01 -6.40
C ASN A 390 -20.06 23.78 -6.72
N GLN A 391 -20.40 23.82 -8.01
CA GLN A 391 -21.54 24.54 -8.54
C GLN A 391 -22.84 24.09 -7.84
N ARG A 392 -23.64 25.05 -7.38
CA ARG A 392 -24.88 24.83 -6.63
C ARG A 392 -26.09 24.75 -7.57
N ASN A 393 -27.20 24.19 -7.06
CA ASN A 393 -28.51 24.16 -7.72
C ASN A 393 -28.53 23.56 -9.15
N VAL A 394 -27.55 22.72 -9.49
CA VAL A 394 -27.44 22.07 -10.79
C VAL A 394 -28.57 21.05 -10.97
N ASN A 395 -29.36 21.22 -12.04
CA ASN A 395 -30.41 20.27 -12.39
C ASN A 395 -29.82 18.89 -12.72
N ARG A 396 -30.43 17.82 -12.19
CA ARG A 396 -30.00 16.43 -12.38
C ARG A 396 -30.71 15.82 -13.60
N PRO A 397 -30.00 15.23 -14.57
CA PRO A 397 -30.61 14.43 -15.64
C PRO A 397 -31.16 13.11 -15.11
N ASP A 398 -31.96 12.44 -15.94
CA ASP A 398 -32.37 11.05 -15.73
C ASP A 398 -31.18 10.08 -15.72
N TRP A 399 -31.38 8.93 -15.08
CA TRP A 399 -30.33 7.93 -14.89
C TRP A 399 -30.03 7.14 -16.17
N SER A 400 -28.75 6.95 -16.45
CA SER A 400 -28.27 6.18 -17.60
C SER A 400 -27.68 4.82 -17.19
N GLN A 401 -28.08 3.73 -17.87
CA GLN A 401 -27.48 2.39 -17.68
C GLN A 401 -26.49 2.02 -18.79
N ALA A 402 -26.70 2.53 -20.01
CA ALA A 402 -25.96 2.18 -21.23
C ALA A 402 -25.81 0.65 -21.43
N GLY A 403 -24.87 0.22 -22.28
CA GLY A 403 -24.62 -1.19 -22.61
C GLY A 403 -23.81 -1.95 -21.53
N PHE A 404 -24.18 -1.82 -20.26
CA PHE A 404 -23.50 -2.46 -19.12
C PHE A 404 -24.39 -3.40 -18.29
N PHE A 405 -25.70 -3.14 -18.28
CA PHE A 405 -26.68 -3.91 -17.52
C PHE A 405 -27.54 -4.73 -18.49
N THR A 406 -27.84 -5.98 -18.13
CA THR A 406 -28.70 -6.87 -18.91
C THR A 406 -30.16 -6.82 -18.45
N ALA A 407 -30.44 -6.23 -17.29
CA ALA A 407 -31.79 -5.82 -16.93
C ALA A 407 -32.29 -4.72 -17.89
N ASN A 408 -33.44 -4.95 -18.54
CA ASN A 408 -33.99 -4.05 -19.56
C ASN A 408 -34.22 -2.60 -19.08
N ASN A 409 -34.50 -2.42 -17.78
CA ASN A 409 -34.60 -1.11 -17.14
C ASN A 409 -34.19 -1.22 -15.66
N VAL A 410 -32.96 -0.78 -15.35
CA VAL A 410 -32.43 -0.77 -13.98
C VAL A 410 -33.18 0.22 -13.08
N ASP A 411 -33.71 1.32 -13.64
CA ASP A 411 -34.38 2.36 -12.87
C ASP A 411 -35.67 1.86 -12.19
N GLN A 412 -36.44 1.02 -12.91
CA GLN A 412 -37.65 0.37 -12.38
C GLN A 412 -37.37 -0.54 -11.17
N LEU A 413 -36.19 -1.14 -11.08
CA LEU A 413 -35.81 -1.99 -9.94
C LEU A 413 -35.65 -1.19 -8.63
N TYR A 414 -35.44 0.13 -8.74
CA TYR A 414 -35.44 1.06 -7.61
C TYR A 414 -36.84 1.65 -7.31
N GLY A 415 -37.91 1.23 -8.00
CA GLY A 415 -39.29 1.59 -7.67
C GLY A 415 -39.74 0.91 -6.36
N ARG A 416 -40.42 1.64 -5.46
CA ARG A 416 -40.79 1.11 -4.13
C ARG A 416 -41.76 -0.08 -4.18
N GLU A 417 -42.72 -0.03 -5.09
CA GLU A 417 -43.65 -1.13 -5.37
C GLU A 417 -42.87 -2.38 -5.81
N ARG A 418 -41.97 -2.23 -6.79
CA ARG A 418 -41.08 -3.31 -7.24
C ARG A 418 -40.15 -3.83 -6.14
N GLN A 419 -39.70 -2.96 -5.23
CA GLN A 419 -38.94 -3.39 -4.04
C GLN A 419 -39.78 -4.22 -3.08
N ARG A 420 -41.05 -3.85 -2.82
CA ARG A 420 -41.99 -4.64 -1.99
C ARG A 420 -42.23 -6.01 -2.62
N GLU A 421 -42.53 -6.07 -3.92
CA GLU A 421 -42.68 -7.34 -4.67
C GLU A 421 -41.43 -8.23 -4.53
N THR A 422 -40.26 -7.72 -4.91
CA THR A 422 -39.00 -8.47 -4.90
C THR A 422 -38.62 -8.94 -3.50
N ILE A 423 -38.78 -8.09 -2.47
CA ILE A 423 -38.46 -8.44 -1.09
C ILE A 423 -39.49 -9.44 -0.52
N ALA A 424 -40.78 -9.33 -0.86
CA ALA A 424 -41.79 -10.31 -0.44
C ALA A 424 -41.49 -11.71 -0.99
N ILE A 425 -41.07 -11.80 -2.26
CA ILE A 425 -40.65 -13.05 -2.90
C ILE A 425 -39.38 -13.60 -2.24
N ILE A 426 -38.37 -12.75 -1.97
CA ILE A 426 -37.10 -13.17 -1.34
C ILE A 426 -37.28 -13.62 0.12
N LEU A 427 -38.19 -12.99 0.86
CA LEU A 427 -38.47 -13.30 2.28
C LEU A 427 -39.51 -14.42 2.48
N GLU A 428 -40.22 -14.80 1.42
CA GLU A 428 -41.43 -15.64 1.46
C GLU A 428 -42.53 -15.03 2.37
N ASP A 429 -42.57 -13.69 2.46
CA ASP A 429 -43.37 -12.94 3.44
C ASP A 429 -43.65 -11.48 2.99
N GLN A 430 -44.90 -11.21 2.61
CA GLN A 430 -45.37 -9.87 2.23
C GLN A 430 -45.40 -8.89 3.41
N ALA A 431 -45.78 -9.34 4.62
CA ALA A 431 -45.90 -8.47 5.79
C ALA A 431 -44.52 -7.99 6.27
N ALA A 432 -43.50 -8.83 6.14
CA ALA A 432 -42.11 -8.41 6.37
C ALA A 432 -41.62 -7.42 5.31
N ALA A 433 -41.95 -7.62 4.03
CA ALA A 433 -41.59 -6.69 2.96
C ALA A 433 -42.22 -5.30 3.16
N ASP A 434 -43.51 -5.27 3.50
CA ASP A 434 -44.28 -4.06 3.78
C ASP A 434 -43.81 -3.31 5.04
N ARG A 435 -43.23 -4.04 6.01
CA ARG A 435 -42.55 -3.47 7.19
C ARG A 435 -41.19 -2.86 6.86
N PHE A 436 -40.52 -3.30 5.80
CA PHE A 436 -39.19 -2.82 5.43
C PHE A 436 -39.21 -1.71 4.37
N ILE A 437 -40.16 -1.72 3.43
CA ILE A 437 -40.26 -0.69 2.38
C ILE A 437 -41.54 0.13 2.59
N GLU A 438 -41.36 1.36 3.07
CA GLU A 438 -42.47 2.31 3.25
C GLU A 438 -43.12 2.65 1.91
N GLN A 439 -44.44 2.51 1.81
CA GLN A 439 -45.20 2.96 0.64
C GLN A 439 -45.00 4.48 0.43
N THR A 440 -45.12 5.25 1.51
CA THR A 440 -44.87 6.69 1.57
C THR A 440 -43.97 7.00 2.77
N GLY A 441 -42.81 7.61 2.53
CA GLY A 441 -41.84 7.93 3.57
C GLY A 441 -40.41 8.03 3.02
N GLU A 442 -39.41 7.70 3.84
CA GLU A 442 -37.98 7.72 3.49
C GLU A 442 -37.30 6.33 3.58
N VAL A 443 -37.98 5.29 4.06
CA VAL A 443 -37.37 3.96 4.23
C VAL A 443 -37.61 3.09 2.99
N TYR A 444 -36.69 3.23 2.03
CA TYR A 444 -36.61 2.45 0.78
C TYR A 444 -35.16 2.46 0.25
N LEU A 445 -34.83 1.60 -0.71
CA LEU A 445 -33.53 1.63 -1.39
C LEU A 445 -33.53 2.68 -2.52
N ALA A 446 -32.66 3.66 -2.40
CA ALA A 446 -32.34 4.67 -3.40
C ALA A 446 -31.04 4.36 -4.14
N ARG A 447 -30.79 5.12 -5.22
CA ARG A 447 -29.60 5.04 -6.08
C ARG A 447 -28.46 5.81 -5.40
N GLY A 448 -27.81 5.18 -4.43
CA GLY A 448 -26.80 5.82 -3.58
C GLY A 448 -25.46 5.96 -4.28
N HIS A 449 -24.98 7.19 -4.46
CA HIS A 449 -23.78 7.52 -5.24
C HIS A 449 -22.50 6.95 -4.61
N MET A 450 -21.50 6.71 -5.46
CA MET A 450 -20.12 6.43 -5.06
C MET A 450 -19.24 7.66 -5.31
N ALA A 451 -19.11 8.10 -6.56
CA ALA A 451 -18.59 9.43 -6.86
C ALA A 451 -19.74 10.43 -6.67
N ALA A 452 -19.70 11.16 -5.55
CA ALA A 452 -20.82 12.01 -5.12
C ALA A 452 -21.04 13.15 -6.11
N PHE A 453 -22.31 13.43 -6.45
CA PHE A 453 -22.69 14.48 -7.39
C PHE A 453 -22.06 15.85 -7.06
N THR A 454 -21.86 16.16 -5.78
CA THR A 454 -21.29 17.44 -5.33
C THR A 454 -19.77 17.43 -5.15
N ASP A 455 -19.06 16.32 -5.40
CA ASP A 455 -17.59 16.27 -5.29
C ASP A 455 -16.88 16.82 -6.53
N PHE A 456 -17.63 17.03 -7.62
CA PHE A 456 -17.18 17.61 -8.89
C PHE A 456 -17.64 19.05 -9.05
N ILE A 457 -16.86 19.86 -9.78
CA ILE A 457 -16.94 21.32 -9.67
C ILE A 457 -18.01 21.89 -10.60
N PHE A 458 -17.97 21.57 -11.89
CA PHE A 458 -18.88 22.09 -12.91
C PHE A 458 -20.12 21.22 -13.10
N ALA A 459 -21.25 21.83 -13.45
CA ALA A 459 -22.50 21.14 -13.76
C ALA A 459 -22.34 20.02 -14.80
N THR A 460 -21.42 20.16 -15.76
CA THR A 460 -21.07 19.11 -16.72
C THR A 460 -20.52 17.86 -16.04
N GLU A 461 -19.49 18.00 -15.21
CA GLU A 461 -18.90 16.90 -14.43
C GLU A 461 -19.92 16.30 -13.45
N GLN A 462 -20.63 17.15 -12.69
CA GLN A 462 -21.64 16.72 -11.73
C GLN A 462 -22.72 15.88 -12.41
N ARG A 463 -23.22 16.31 -13.58
CA ARG A 463 -24.23 15.57 -14.35
C ARG A 463 -23.69 14.25 -14.93
N ALA A 464 -22.38 14.13 -15.16
CA ALA A 464 -21.76 12.88 -15.60
C ALA A 464 -21.83 11.76 -14.53
N THR A 465 -21.98 12.11 -13.24
CA THR A 465 -22.14 11.13 -12.14
C THR A 465 -23.45 10.36 -12.15
N MET A 466 -24.45 10.79 -12.93
CA MET A 466 -25.81 10.25 -12.97
C MET A 466 -25.94 8.99 -13.87
N HIS A 467 -25.15 7.97 -13.55
CA HIS A 467 -25.12 6.68 -14.27
C HIS A 467 -25.18 5.51 -13.28
N PHE A 468 -25.85 4.41 -13.64
CA PHE A 468 -25.99 3.24 -12.77
C PHE A 468 -24.68 2.52 -12.44
N LEU A 469 -23.57 2.87 -13.10
CA LEU A 469 -22.23 2.40 -12.76
C LEU A 469 -21.64 3.13 -11.54
N ASN A 470 -22.22 4.26 -11.16
CA ASN A 470 -21.74 5.10 -10.07
C ASN A 470 -22.62 5.01 -8.81
N VAL A 471 -23.47 3.98 -8.71
CA VAL A 471 -24.39 3.78 -7.58
C VAL A 471 -24.45 2.33 -7.09
N ALA A 472 -25.06 2.13 -5.94
CA ALA A 472 -25.59 0.83 -5.51
C ALA A 472 -26.89 1.05 -4.69
N PRO A 473 -27.60 -0.02 -4.27
CA PRO A 473 -28.82 0.11 -3.46
C PRO A 473 -28.51 0.61 -2.04
N GLN A 474 -28.80 1.89 -1.78
CA GLN A 474 -28.57 2.53 -0.49
C GLN A 474 -29.89 2.88 0.18
N TRP A 475 -30.06 2.57 1.46
CA TRP A 475 -31.25 3.02 2.19
C TRP A 475 -31.32 4.54 2.21
N GLN A 476 -32.43 5.12 1.79
CA GLN A 476 -32.54 6.56 1.59
C GLN A 476 -32.33 7.35 2.89
N THR A 477 -32.74 6.81 4.05
CA THR A 477 -32.45 7.42 5.36
C THR A 477 -30.96 7.44 5.73
N PHE A 478 -30.15 6.55 5.15
CA PHE A 478 -28.68 6.55 5.30
C PHE A 478 -28.03 7.46 4.26
N ASN A 479 -28.44 7.36 2.98
CA ASN A 479 -28.04 8.22 1.87
C ASN A 479 -28.20 9.72 2.23
N ASN A 480 -29.43 10.13 2.56
CA ASN A 480 -29.79 11.49 2.98
C ASN A 480 -29.51 11.75 4.48
N GLY A 481 -28.87 10.80 5.17
CA GLY A 481 -28.55 10.85 6.59
C GLY A 481 -27.05 11.03 6.83
N ASN A 482 -26.39 10.02 7.39
CA ASN A 482 -24.97 10.10 7.69
C ASN A 482 -24.08 10.04 6.43
N TRP A 483 -24.58 9.55 5.29
CA TRP A 483 -23.75 9.44 4.08
C TRP A 483 -23.50 10.79 3.39
N VAL A 484 -24.54 11.58 3.14
CA VAL A 484 -24.38 12.96 2.64
C VAL A 484 -23.57 13.84 3.61
N ALA A 485 -23.63 13.55 4.93
CA ALA A 485 -22.76 14.18 5.92
C ALA A 485 -21.28 13.79 5.72
N VAL A 486 -20.96 12.55 5.38
CA VAL A 486 -19.59 12.15 4.95
C VAL A 486 -19.19 12.89 3.68
N GLU A 487 -20.01 12.86 2.64
CA GLU A 487 -19.68 13.47 1.34
C GLU A 487 -19.36 14.96 1.48
N SER A 488 -20.27 15.73 2.10
CA SER A 488 -20.06 17.17 2.36
C SER A 488 -18.86 17.46 3.27
N SER A 489 -18.66 16.67 4.33
CA SER A 489 -17.57 16.91 5.29
C SER A 489 -16.19 16.58 4.72
N THR A 490 -16.06 15.50 3.94
CA THR A 490 -14.79 15.12 3.30
C THR A 490 -14.31 16.12 2.27
N ARG A 491 -15.24 16.67 1.47
CA ARG A 491 -14.98 17.73 0.50
C ARG A 491 -14.58 19.04 1.17
N ARG A 492 -15.30 19.46 2.21
CA ARG A 492 -14.92 20.65 3.00
C ARG A 492 -13.56 20.48 3.67
N PHE A 493 -13.26 19.30 4.23
CA PHE A 493 -11.96 19.01 4.84
C PHE A 493 -10.79 19.16 3.86
N ALA A 494 -10.95 18.73 2.60
CA ALA A 494 -9.96 18.98 1.56
C ALA A 494 -9.74 20.49 1.30
N GLY A 495 -10.83 21.27 1.20
CA GLY A 495 -10.80 22.72 1.03
C GLY A 495 -10.21 23.49 2.23
N ASP A 496 -10.58 23.11 3.46
CA ASP A 496 -10.14 23.77 4.70
C ASP A 496 -8.68 23.47 5.06
N ARG A 497 -8.11 22.39 4.50
CA ARG A 497 -6.73 21.97 4.78
C ARG A 497 -5.79 22.07 3.58
N GLY A 498 -6.26 22.55 2.43
CA GLY A 498 -5.44 22.69 1.22
C GLY A 498 -4.93 21.35 0.66
N LEU A 499 -5.72 20.27 0.81
CA LEU A 499 -5.31 18.91 0.45
C LEU A 499 -5.86 18.48 -0.92
N THR A 500 -5.01 17.83 -1.72
CA THR A 500 -5.46 16.94 -2.79
C THR A 500 -5.52 15.51 -2.27
N LEU A 501 -6.70 14.91 -2.37
CA LEU A 501 -7.01 13.57 -1.87
C LEU A 501 -7.40 12.67 -3.06
N ASP A 502 -6.73 11.55 -3.25
CA ASP A 502 -7.33 10.46 -4.04
C ASP A 502 -8.45 9.83 -3.23
N VAL A 503 -9.58 9.54 -3.87
CA VAL A 503 -10.80 9.08 -3.21
C VAL A 503 -11.29 7.79 -3.84
N TYR A 504 -11.55 6.79 -2.99
CA TYR A 504 -12.19 5.54 -3.38
C TYR A 504 -13.49 5.38 -2.60
N THR A 505 -14.62 5.44 -3.29
CA THR A 505 -15.92 5.22 -2.65
C THR A 505 -16.51 3.92 -3.18
N GLY A 506 -16.88 2.99 -2.30
CA GLY A 506 -17.28 1.65 -2.71
C GLY A 506 -18.17 0.94 -1.70
N THR A 507 -18.48 -0.32 -1.98
CA THR A 507 -19.45 -1.11 -1.20
C THR A 507 -18.94 -2.49 -0.86
N TRP A 508 -19.51 -3.10 0.18
CA TRP A 508 -19.10 -4.43 0.63
C TRP A 508 -20.24 -5.24 1.25
N GLY A 509 -20.15 -6.57 1.10
CA GLY A 509 -21.09 -7.55 1.65
C GLY A 509 -22.40 -7.67 0.87
N ASN A 510 -23.21 -8.68 1.21
CA ASN A 510 -24.59 -8.80 0.76
C ASN A 510 -25.48 -8.55 1.98
N GLY A 511 -26.20 -7.43 1.98
CA GLY A 511 -27.11 -7.02 3.04
C GLY A 511 -28.30 -7.97 3.14
N GLN A 512 -28.83 -8.10 4.36
CA GLN A 512 -29.90 -9.04 4.67
C GLN A 512 -31.08 -8.36 5.37
N LEU A 513 -32.27 -8.91 5.13
CA LEU A 513 -33.50 -8.65 5.88
C LEU A 513 -34.06 -9.99 6.39
N TRP A 514 -35.08 -9.96 7.26
CA TRP A 514 -35.66 -11.16 7.88
C TRP A 514 -37.17 -11.19 7.82
N ASN A 515 -37.74 -12.37 7.55
CA ASN A 515 -39.18 -12.56 7.59
C ASN A 515 -39.75 -12.55 9.02
N THR A 516 -41.06 -12.64 9.16
CA THR A 516 -41.76 -12.59 10.46
C THR A 516 -41.37 -13.75 11.38
N ALA A 517 -40.97 -14.89 10.82
CA ALA A 517 -40.39 -16.03 11.54
C ALA A 517 -38.89 -15.86 11.89
N GLY A 518 -38.30 -14.68 11.67
CA GLY A 518 -36.90 -14.38 11.99
C GLY A 518 -35.86 -14.97 11.04
N SER A 519 -36.28 -15.58 9.93
CA SER A 519 -35.37 -16.17 8.94
C SER A 519 -34.78 -15.09 8.02
N TRP A 520 -33.46 -14.99 8.00
CA TRP A 520 -32.72 -13.98 7.22
C TRP A 520 -32.46 -14.44 5.78
N ARG A 521 -32.49 -13.49 4.83
CA ARG A 521 -32.26 -13.68 3.39
C ARG A 521 -31.42 -12.53 2.82
N ASN A 522 -30.62 -12.80 1.78
CA ASN A 522 -29.84 -11.78 1.07
C ASN A 522 -30.74 -10.98 0.13
N ILE A 523 -30.63 -9.65 0.12
CA ILE A 523 -31.45 -8.79 -0.75
C ILE A 523 -30.72 -8.41 -2.04
N PHE A 524 -31.46 -8.47 -3.14
CA PHE A 524 -31.06 -8.08 -4.50
C PHE A 524 -32.20 -7.25 -5.10
N LEU A 525 -31.89 -6.27 -5.95
CA LEU A 525 -32.92 -5.55 -6.70
C LEU A 525 -33.39 -6.33 -7.94
N ASP A 526 -32.52 -7.16 -8.51
CA ASP A 526 -32.85 -8.04 -9.63
C ASP A 526 -32.93 -9.51 -9.18
N TRP A 527 -34.14 -10.05 -9.17
CA TRP A 527 -34.50 -11.40 -8.73
C TRP A 527 -35.45 -12.04 -9.74
N PRO A 528 -35.28 -13.33 -10.12
CA PRO A 528 -34.40 -14.33 -9.50
C PRO A 528 -32.93 -14.32 -9.98
N ALA A 529 -32.51 -13.35 -10.80
CA ALA A 529 -31.16 -13.31 -11.37
C ALA A 529 -30.02 -13.09 -10.33
N GLN A 530 -30.33 -12.61 -9.11
CA GLN A 530 -29.38 -12.31 -8.03
C GLN A 530 -28.33 -11.26 -8.42
N ARG A 531 -28.77 -10.24 -9.18
CA ARG A 531 -27.95 -9.11 -9.62
C ARG A 531 -28.34 -7.84 -8.86
N ILE A 532 -27.46 -6.84 -8.88
CA ILE A 532 -27.62 -5.57 -8.17
C ILE A 532 -27.93 -5.84 -6.67
N PRO A 533 -27.00 -6.50 -5.94
CA PRO A 533 -27.17 -6.80 -4.52
C PRO A 533 -27.29 -5.53 -3.69
N MET A 534 -28.12 -5.56 -2.64
CA MET A 534 -28.04 -4.56 -1.58
C MET A 534 -26.73 -4.79 -0.80
N PRO A 535 -25.79 -3.83 -0.72
CA PRO A 535 -24.57 -4.00 0.07
C PRO A 535 -24.84 -3.91 1.58
N MET A 536 -23.99 -4.54 2.39
CA MET A 536 -24.05 -4.41 3.86
C MET A 536 -23.59 -3.02 4.33
N ILE A 537 -22.56 -2.48 3.68
CA ILE A 537 -21.93 -1.20 4.04
C ILE A 537 -21.50 -0.44 2.80
N TYR A 538 -21.37 0.87 2.96
CA TYR A 538 -20.60 1.76 2.09
C TYR A 538 -19.27 2.12 2.79
N TYR A 539 -18.22 2.36 2.00
CA TYR A 539 -16.94 2.87 2.49
C TYR A 539 -16.44 4.03 1.60
N LYS A 540 -15.78 5.03 2.20
CA LYS A 540 -15.06 6.10 1.51
C LYS A 540 -13.63 6.16 2.06
N VAL A 541 -12.64 5.84 1.22
CA VAL A 541 -11.21 5.99 1.50
C VAL A 541 -10.77 7.35 0.99
N LEU A 542 -9.98 8.09 1.78
CA LEU A 542 -9.27 9.29 1.35
C LEU A 542 -7.76 9.06 1.51
N ILE A 543 -6.96 9.46 0.52
CA ILE A 543 -5.50 9.32 0.49
C ILE A 543 -4.87 10.69 0.23
N HIS A 544 -4.16 11.28 1.20
CA HIS A 544 -3.50 12.57 0.97
C HIS A 544 -2.20 12.39 0.17
N GLN A 545 -2.22 12.76 -1.10
CA GLN A 545 -1.18 12.46 -2.10
C GLN A 545 0.25 12.77 -1.65
N LYS A 546 0.49 13.92 -0.99
CA LYS A 546 1.84 14.35 -0.57
C LYS A 546 2.42 13.51 0.60
N THR A 547 1.61 12.72 1.29
CA THR A 547 2.01 12.02 2.53
C THR A 547 1.61 10.54 2.60
N LEU A 548 0.74 10.10 1.69
CA LEU A 548 0.06 8.78 1.73
C LEU A 548 -0.64 8.47 3.08
N SER A 549 -0.88 9.49 3.91
CA SER A 549 -1.72 9.38 5.11
C SER A 549 -3.20 9.24 4.73
N GLY A 550 -3.96 8.53 5.56
CA GLY A 550 -5.23 7.98 5.14
C GLY A 550 -6.32 7.93 6.18
N VAL A 551 -7.56 7.83 5.70
CA VAL A 551 -8.72 7.54 6.53
C VAL A 551 -9.74 6.73 5.74
N VAL A 552 -10.41 5.80 6.41
CA VAL A 552 -11.54 5.04 5.85
C VAL A 552 -12.79 5.30 6.68
N LEU A 553 -13.82 5.81 6.02
CA LEU A 553 -15.10 6.20 6.60
C LEU A 553 -16.12 5.14 6.20
N ILE A 554 -16.79 4.50 7.17
CA ILE A 554 -17.64 3.33 6.93
C ILE A 554 -19.05 3.63 7.44
N GLY A 555 -20.07 3.37 6.62
CA GLY A 555 -21.48 3.51 6.98
C GLY A 555 -22.27 2.22 6.72
N VAL A 556 -23.07 1.82 7.70
CA VAL A 556 -23.91 0.61 7.67
C VAL A 556 -25.17 0.87 6.87
N ASN A 557 -25.32 0.13 5.77
CA ASN A 557 -26.41 0.23 4.83
C ASN A 557 -27.58 -0.70 5.20
N ASN A 558 -28.10 -0.57 6.43
CA ASN A 558 -29.39 -1.11 6.84
C ASN A 558 -29.90 -0.38 8.11
N PRO A 559 -30.96 0.44 8.01
CA PRO A 559 -31.49 1.23 9.13
C PRO A 559 -32.39 0.43 10.09
N HIS A 560 -32.71 -0.82 9.76
CA HIS A 560 -33.58 -1.69 10.58
C HIS A 560 -32.82 -2.51 11.62
N LEU A 561 -31.48 -2.55 11.54
CA LEU A 561 -30.65 -3.33 12.45
C LEU A 561 -30.66 -2.78 13.88
N THR A 562 -30.51 -3.66 14.87
CA THR A 562 -30.11 -3.26 16.22
C THR A 562 -28.60 -3.07 16.33
N LEU A 563 -28.12 -2.43 17.40
CA LEU A 563 -26.67 -2.43 17.73
C LEU A 563 -26.13 -3.87 17.86
N THR A 564 -26.94 -4.78 18.41
CA THR A 564 -26.60 -6.20 18.53
C THR A 564 -26.41 -6.86 17.17
N ASP A 565 -27.28 -6.60 16.19
CA ASP A 565 -27.11 -7.11 14.83
C ASP A 565 -25.84 -6.56 14.17
N ILE A 566 -25.57 -5.27 14.32
CA ILE A 566 -24.38 -4.61 13.76
C ILE A 566 -23.10 -5.24 14.32
N GLN A 567 -23.06 -5.47 15.62
CA GLN A 567 -21.92 -6.09 16.33
C GLN A 567 -21.76 -7.58 16.01
N THR A 568 -22.85 -8.35 15.95
CA THR A 568 -22.81 -9.82 15.82
C THR A 568 -22.79 -10.32 14.38
N ARG A 569 -23.47 -9.64 13.44
CA ARG A 569 -23.63 -10.08 12.04
C ARG A 569 -22.49 -9.63 11.12
N GLY A 570 -21.42 -9.06 11.67
CA GLY A 570 -20.20 -8.71 10.93
C GLY A 570 -20.26 -7.40 10.15
N TYR A 571 -21.14 -6.47 10.52
CA TYR A 571 -21.12 -5.09 10.00
C TYR A 571 -19.98 -4.27 10.60
N ILE A 572 -19.60 -4.53 11.86
CA ILE A 572 -18.35 -4.04 12.46
C ILE A 572 -17.16 -4.81 11.87
N VAL A 573 -16.77 -4.38 10.67
CA VAL A 573 -15.61 -4.88 9.94
C VAL A 573 -14.29 -4.42 10.60
N CYS A 574 -14.25 -3.15 11.02
CA CYS A 574 -13.11 -2.46 11.62
C CYS A 574 -13.43 -2.02 13.05
N PRO A 575 -12.43 -1.91 13.95
CA PRO A 575 -12.57 -1.16 15.19
C PRO A 575 -12.88 0.32 14.91
N ASP A 576 -13.76 0.89 15.72
CA ASP A 576 -14.30 2.24 15.52
C ASP A 576 -13.45 3.28 16.27
N VAL A 577 -12.84 4.21 15.53
CA VAL A 577 -12.13 5.38 16.07
C VAL A 577 -12.84 6.69 15.70
N SER A 578 -14.16 6.66 15.50
CA SER A 578 -14.92 7.85 15.09
C SER A 578 -14.87 9.01 16.09
N ASN A 579 -14.63 8.72 17.36
CA ASN A 579 -14.38 9.72 18.41
C ASN A 579 -13.10 10.56 18.21
N GLN A 580 -12.18 10.15 17.33
CA GLN A 580 -10.93 10.88 17.02
C GLN A 580 -11.05 11.81 15.80
N ILE A 581 -12.20 11.85 15.13
CA ILE A 581 -12.45 12.68 13.94
C ILE A 581 -13.55 13.69 14.25
N ASN A 582 -13.16 14.96 14.34
CA ASN A 582 -14.08 16.08 14.61
C ASN A 582 -14.54 16.83 13.34
N TYR A 583 -13.99 16.49 12.17
CA TYR A 583 -14.31 17.17 10.90
C TYR A 583 -15.46 16.52 10.12
N ILE A 584 -16.01 15.38 10.56
CA ILE A 584 -17.17 14.72 9.94
C ILE A 584 -18.44 14.98 10.76
N SER A 585 -19.42 15.66 10.14
CA SER A 585 -20.65 16.15 10.80
C SER A 585 -21.79 15.11 10.95
N TRP A 586 -21.45 13.84 11.12
CA TRP A 586 -22.40 12.73 11.19
C TRP A 586 -22.87 12.38 12.62
N ASN A 587 -23.94 11.59 12.75
CA ASN A 587 -24.38 11.02 14.03
C ASN A 587 -24.19 9.49 14.03
N THR A 588 -23.00 9.06 14.46
CA THR A 588 -22.56 7.65 14.51
C THR A 588 -23.57 6.70 15.16
N THR A 589 -24.20 7.15 16.25
CA THR A 589 -25.13 6.34 17.06
C THR A 589 -26.53 6.18 16.46
N ASN A 590 -26.92 7.05 15.52
CA ASN A 590 -28.26 7.03 14.94
C ASN A 590 -28.37 6.00 13.80
N ILE A 591 -28.64 4.74 14.16
CA ILE A 591 -28.74 3.62 13.20
C ILE A 591 -29.77 3.87 12.10
N ARG A 592 -30.87 4.59 12.38
CA ARG A 592 -31.87 4.95 11.34
C ARG A 592 -31.28 5.85 10.25
N ARG A 593 -30.24 6.63 10.55
CA ARG A 593 -29.43 7.40 9.59
C ARG A 593 -28.18 6.65 9.09
N GLY A 594 -28.09 5.35 9.37
CA GLY A 594 -26.95 4.47 9.13
C GLY A 594 -25.92 4.54 10.25
N TYR A 595 -25.71 3.44 11.00
CA TYR A 595 -24.60 3.38 11.98
C TYR A 595 -23.28 3.62 11.26
N SER A 596 -22.41 4.48 11.81
CA SER A 596 -21.22 4.91 11.08
C SER A 596 -19.96 4.92 11.96
N SER A 597 -18.85 4.43 11.40
CA SER A 597 -17.59 4.09 12.07
C SER A 597 -16.38 4.56 11.25
N HIS A 598 -15.30 4.99 11.90
CA HIS A 598 -14.07 5.43 11.22
C HIS A 598 -12.88 4.52 11.50
N VAL A 599 -11.93 4.49 10.56
CA VAL A 599 -10.52 4.11 10.77
C VAL A 599 -9.62 5.27 10.35
N ILE A 600 -8.88 5.83 11.30
CA ILE A 600 -7.71 6.67 11.04
C ILE A 600 -6.54 5.77 10.65
N ASN A 601 -5.81 6.13 9.60
CA ASN A 601 -4.53 5.52 9.27
C ASN A 601 -3.40 6.55 9.41
N SER A 602 -2.72 6.53 10.54
CA SER A 602 -1.54 7.34 10.81
C SER A 602 -0.33 6.75 10.09
N ASN A 603 -0.15 7.18 8.84
CA ASN A 603 0.82 6.72 7.83
C ASN A 603 0.42 5.40 7.14
N GLU A 604 1.01 5.12 5.98
CA GLU A 604 0.87 3.89 5.19
C GLU A 604 -0.56 3.52 4.71
N LEU A 605 -1.19 4.36 3.86
CA LEU A 605 -1.97 3.77 2.77
C LEU A 605 -1.00 3.31 1.67
N PRO A 606 -1.07 2.06 1.19
CA PRO A 606 -0.21 1.61 0.10
C PRO A 606 -0.52 2.38 -1.19
N PRO A 607 0.46 2.61 -2.07
CA PRO A 607 0.17 3.11 -3.41
C PRO A 607 -0.70 2.08 -4.15
N ILE A 608 -1.96 2.42 -4.44
CA ILE A 608 -2.94 1.52 -5.08
C ILE A 608 -2.63 1.31 -6.60
N PHE A 609 -1.42 1.67 -7.05
CA PHE A 609 -0.94 1.54 -8.44
C PHE A 609 0.52 1.06 -8.54
N GLU A 610 0.86 -0.03 -7.85
CA GLU A 610 1.93 -0.95 -8.28
C GLU A 610 1.34 -2.32 -8.63
N ASP A 611 0.31 -2.30 -9.48
CA ASP A 611 -0.26 -3.47 -10.16
C ASP A 611 -0.63 -3.10 -11.61
N PHE A 612 0.19 -2.25 -12.22
CA PHE A 612 0.08 -1.90 -13.64
C PHE A 612 0.84 -2.94 -14.46
N ASP A 613 0.10 -3.58 -15.37
CA ASP A 613 0.60 -4.53 -16.38
C ASP A 613 1.04 -5.94 -15.92
N SER A 614 0.16 -6.60 -15.16
CA SER A 614 -0.22 -7.97 -15.52
C SER A 614 -1.59 -7.94 -16.22
N THR A 615 -1.57 -7.79 -17.54
CA THR A 615 -2.75 -7.67 -18.40
C THR A 615 -3.55 -8.97 -18.52
N ASN A 616 -4.73 -8.92 -19.17
CA ASN A 616 -5.68 -10.04 -19.31
C ASN A 616 -5.18 -11.19 -20.23
N ILE A 617 -4.10 -11.85 -19.82
CA ILE A 617 -3.53 -13.02 -20.48
C ILE A 617 -4.26 -14.28 -19.99
N THR A 618 -5.34 -14.64 -20.67
CA THR A 618 -5.81 -16.02 -20.69
C THR A 618 -4.87 -16.86 -21.54
N GLU A 619 -4.60 -18.13 -21.19
CA GLU A 619 -3.72 -19.03 -21.95
C GLU A 619 -4.04 -19.07 -23.46
N ALA A 620 -5.33 -18.97 -23.82
CA ALA A 620 -5.82 -18.92 -25.20
C ALA A 620 -5.35 -17.72 -26.05
N ASN A 621 -4.78 -16.67 -25.42
CA ASN A 621 -4.31 -15.45 -26.08
C ASN A 621 -2.78 -15.28 -26.03
N ILE A 622 -2.04 -16.20 -25.39
CA ILE A 622 -0.58 -16.18 -25.37
C ILE A 622 -0.07 -16.49 -26.78
N ALA A 623 0.66 -15.55 -27.38
CA ALA A 623 1.34 -15.77 -28.64
C ALA A 623 2.80 -16.17 -28.41
N CYS A 624 3.52 -15.49 -27.52
CA CYS A 624 4.92 -15.80 -27.19
C CYS A 624 5.10 -16.22 -25.73
N THR A 625 6.06 -17.11 -25.49
CA THR A 625 6.50 -17.52 -24.15
C THR A 625 8.01 -17.75 -24.17
N ILE A 626 8.74 -17.01 -23.34
CA ILE A 626 10.20 -17.04 -23.25
C ILE A 626 10.63 -17.46 -21.85
N GLU A 627 11.37 -18.56 -21.76
CA GLU A 627 12.03 -19.01 -20.53
C GLU A 627 13.31 -18.20 -20.29
N ILE A 628 13.32 -17.28 -19.31
CA ILE A 628 14.46 -16.35 -19.16
C ILE A 628 15.77 -17.05 -18.81
N SER A 629 15.72 -18.28 -18.26
CA SER A 629 16.91 -19.04 -17.89
C SER A 629 17.53 -19.85 -19.04
N THR A 630 16.87 -19.95 -20.21
CA THR A 630 17.34 -20.81 -21.32
C THR A 630 17.14 -20.22 -22.72
N GLN A 631 16.32 -19.18 -22.88
CA GLN A 631 15.92 -18.63 -24.19
C GLN A 631 16.27 -17.14 -24.37
N THR A 632 16.97 -16.52 -23.42
CA THR A 632 17.54 -15.17 -23.55
C THR A 632 18.90 -15.21 -24.24
N GLY A 633 19.17 -14.19 -25.07
CA GLY A 633 20.49 -13.96 -25.64
C GLY A 633 21.60 -13.84 -24.58
N SER A 634 22.86 -14.05 -24.98
CA SER A 634 24.01 -13.82 -24.09
C SER A 634 25.16 -13.13 -24.84
N PRO A 635 25.59 -11.92 -24.44
CA PRO A 635 24.94 -11.02 -23.46
C PRO A 635 23.52 -10.59 -23.88
N GLN A 636 22.55 -10.63 -22.96
CA GLN A 636 21.20 -10.11 -23.21
C GLN A 636 21.14 -8.57 -23.13
N PRO A 637 20.23 -7.93 -23.86
CA PRO A 637 19.84 -6.55 -23.60
C PRO A 637 19.06 -6.41 -22.28
N VAL A 638 18.85 -5.17 -21.85
CA VAL A 638 17.84 -4.85 -20.85
C VAL A 638 16.46 -4.91 -21.51
N TYR A 639 15.52 -5.67 -20.93
CA TYR A 639 14.14 -5.82 -21.41
C TYR A 639 13.21 -4.83 -20.71
N ILE A 640 12.43 -4.04 -21.47
CA ILE A 640 11.76 -2.82 -20.99
C ILE A 640 10.29 -2.80 -21.47
N ARG A 641 9.35 -2.41 -20.60
CA ARG A 641 7.96 -2.16 -21.00
C ARG A 641 7.89 -0.87 -21.83
N PRO A 642 7.36 -0.88 -23.08
CA PRO A 642 7.47 0.25 -24.00
C PRO A 642 7.01 1.59 -23.43
N GLY A 643 7.80 2.64 -23.65
CA GLY A 643 7.54 4.00 -23.17
C GLY A 643 7.64 4.20 -21.64
N THR A 644 8.01 3.19 -20.86
CA THR A 644 8.08 3.27 -19.38
C THR A 644 9.51 3.26 -18.83
N ASN A 645 9.64 3.40 -17.51
CA ASN A 645 10.88 3.19 -16.75
C ASN A 645 10.91 1.80 -16.06
N GLN A 646 10.14 0.82 -16.54
CA GLN A 646 9.97 -0.50 -15.91
C GLN A 646 10.59 -1.61 -16.75
N PHE A 647 11.19 -2.60 -16.09
CA PHE A 647 11.62 -3.84 -16.74
C PHE A 647 10.41 -4.65 -17.22
N PHE A 648 10.56 -5.35 -18.34
CA PHE A 648 9.57 -6.32 -18.83
C PHE A 648 9.73 -7.64 -18.09
N HIS A 649 9.47 -7.66 -16.78
CA HIS A 649 9.61 -8.86 -15.95
C HIS A 649 8.64 -9.99 -16.37
N PRO A 650 8.95 -11.27 -16.03
CA PRO A 650 8.10 -12.44 -16.25
C PRO A 650 6.66 -12.29 -15.76
N ALA A 651 5.74 -13.01 -16.40
CA ALA A 651 4.34 -13.07 -15.99
C ALA A 651 4.08 -14.04 -14.82
N ASN A 652 5.03 -14.94 -14.51
CA ASN A 652 4.84 -15.97 -13.48
C ASN A 652 6.15 -16.43 -12.81
N ARG A 653 6.00 -17.20 -11.71
CA ARG A 653 7.11 -17.70 -10.87
C ARG A 653 8.08 -18.68 -11.54
N ASN A 654 7.82 -19.12 -12.76
CA ASN A 654 8.72 -20.03 -13.48
C ASN A 654 9.86 -19.27 -14.17
N GLY A 655 9.75 -17.94 -14.28
CA GLY A 655 10.65 -17.12 -15.09
C GLY A 655 10.25 -17.06 -16.56
N GLN A 656 8.94 -17.15 -16.84
CA GLN A 656 8.40 -17.03 -18.20
C GLN A 656 7.94 -15.59 -18.50
N ILE A 657 8.53 -14.94 -19.49
CA ILE A 657 7.89 -13.78 -20.14
C ILE A 657 6.77 -14.35 -21.02
N GLN A 658 5.55 -13.82 -20.91
CA GLN A 658 4.40 -14.20 -21.73
C GLN A 658 3.85 -12.94 -22.41
N MET A 659 3.57 -13.02 -23.70
CA MET A 659 3.11 -11.87 -24.50
C MET A 659 2.05 -12.28 -25.53
N THR A 660 1.14 -11.36 -25.82
CA THR A 660 0.09 -11.48 -26.84
C THR A 660 0.61 -11.11 -28.25
N ALA A 661 -0.13 -11.48 -29.30
CA ALA A 661 0.33 -11.27 -30.68
C ALA A 661 0.41 -9.77 -31.02
N ASN A 662 1.54 -9.36 -31.62
CA ASN A 662 1.92 -7.96 -31.92
C ASN A 662 2.23 -7.09 -30.69
N GLU A 663 2.23 -7.64 -29.48
CA GLU A 663 2.65 -6.93 -28.28
C GLU A 663 4.13 -6.55 -28.34
N ALA A 664 4.46 -5.32 -27.95
CA ALA A 664 5.78 -4.75 -28.11
C ALA A 664 6.62 -4.89 -26.83
N MET A 665 7.92 -5.15 -27.00
CA MET A 665 8.94 -5.06 -25.96
C MET A 665 10.03 -4.12 -26.45
N GLU A 666 10.44 -3.19 -25.59
CA GLU A 666 11.66 -2.43 -25.82
C GLU A 666 12.86 -3.22 -25.30
N MET A 667 13.97 -3.17 -26.04
CA MET A 667 15.21 -3.83 -25.67
C MET A 667 16.38 -2.86 -25.84
N TRP A 668 17.31 -2.84 -24.87
CA TRP A 668 18.42 -1.89 -24.88
C TRP A 668 19.80 -2.50 -24.62
N CYS A 669 20.79 -2.05 -25.39
CA CYS A 669 22.20 -2.29 -25.18
C CYS A 669 22.92 -0.97 -24.84
N SER A 670 23.83 -0.98 -23.85
CA SER A 670 24.67 0.20 -23.55
C SER A 670 25.77 0.44 -24.59
N GLY A 671 26.05 -0.56 -25.43
CA GLY A 671 26.89 -0.49 -26.62
C GLY A 671 26.14 -1.05 -27.83
N THR A 672 26.88 -1.46 -28.86
CA THR A 672 26.27 -1.96 -30.10
C THR A 672 25.65 -3.36 -29.96
N TRP A 673 24.67 -3.66 -30.81
CA TRP A 673 24.10 -4.98 -30.99
C TRP A 673 25.05 -5.91 -31.74
N ALA A 674 25.21 -7.14 -31.24
CA ALA A 674 25.80 -8.25 -31.99
C ALA A 674 24.78 -8.85 -32.98
N SER A 675 23.52 -8.88 -32.57
CA SER A 675 22.35 -9.21 -33.41
C SER A 675 21.11 -8.56 -32.79
N PRO A 676 20.27 -7.81 -33.53
CA PRO A 676 20.44 -7.41 -34.93
C PRO A 676 21.59 -6.41 -35.13
N ALA A 677 22.60 -6.79 -35.92
CA ALA A 677 23.80 -5.97 -36.12
C ALA A 677 23.47 -4.62 -36.81
N GLY A 678 24.07 -3.54 -36.31
CA GLY A 678 23.88 -2.17 -36.82
C GLY A 678 22.59 -1.48 -36.36
N ALA A 679 21.79 -2.09 -35.48
CA ALA A 679 20.64 -1.44 -34.87
C ALA A 679 21.06 -0.35 -33.85
N PRO A 680 20.20 0.67 -33.60
CA PRO A 680 20.42 1.66 -32.54
C PRO A 680 20.35 1.02 -31.15
N ASN A 681 20.97 1.66 -30.15
CA ASN A 681 21.11 1.11 -28.78
C ASN A 681 19.78 0.67 -28.15
N LEU A 682 18.70 1.45 -28.34
CA LEU A 682 17.33 1.09 -28.01
C LEU A 682 16.60 0.61 -29.28
N ILE A 683 15.95 -0.56 -29.21
CA ILE A 683 15.05 -1.07 -30.25
C ILE A 683 13.68 -1.41 -29.66
N THR A 684 12.69 -1.59 -30.52
CA THR A 684 11.37 -2.14 -30.17
C THR A 684 11.10 -3.35 -31.05
N ALA A 685 10.86 -4.52 -30.45
CA ALA A 685 10.51 -5.75 -31.15
C ALA A 685 9.11 -6.21 -30.73
N THR A 686 8.35 -6.79 -31.66
CA THR A 686 6.97 -7.26 -31.41
C THR A 686 6.86 -8.77 -31.41
N CYS A 687 6.12 -9.34 -30.47
CA CYS A 687 5.83 -10.77 -30.44
C CYS A 687 5.05 -11.22 -31.69
N VAL A 688 5.51 -12.31 -32.32
CA VAL A 688 4.80 -12.97 -33.44
C VAL A 688 4.16 -14.27 -32.98
N SER A 689 4.98 -15.26 -32.58
CA SER A 689 4.51 -16.54 -32.03
C SER A 689 5.66 -17.36 -31.43
N GLY A 690 5.41 -18.12 -30.35
CA GLY A 690 6.38 -18.98 -29.68
C GLY A 690 7.55 -18.19 -29.09
N GLN A 691 8.69 -18.22 -29.79
CA GLN A 691 9.88 -17.42 -29.48
C GLN A 691 10.23 -16.43 -30.62
N THR A 692 9.39 -16.34 -31.65
CA THR A 692 9.62 -15.46 -32.81
C THR A 692 9.12 -14.05 -32.52
N PHE A 693 10.02 -13.09 -32.67
CA PHE A 693 9.77 -11.65 -32.54
C PHE A 693 10.17 -10.95 -33.85
N GLN A 694 9.46 -9.88 -34.19
CA GLN A 694 9.73 -9.09 -35.39
C GLN A 694 10.39 -7.75 -35.02
N TYR A 695 11.43 -7.38 -35.77
CA TYR A 695 12.08 -6.08 -35.72
C TYR A 695 12.39 -5.62 -37.15
N ASN A 696 11.99 -4.40 -37.51
CA ASN A 696 12.10 -3.84 -38.87
C ASN A 696 11.63 -4.78 -40.00
N GLY A 697 10.54 -5.54 -39.76
CA GLY A 697 9.99 -6.51 -40.72
C GLY A 697 10.75 -7.83 -40.84
N ILE A 698 11.86 -7.99 -40.11
CA ILE A 698 12.64 -9.24 -40.05
C ILE A 698 12.25 -10.01 -38.78
N ASN A 699 12.05 -11.31 -38.92
CA ASN A 699 11.75 -12.21 -37.81
C ASN A 699 13.05 -12.79 -37.21
N PHE A 700 13.17 -12.74 -35.89
CA PHE A 700 14.27 -13.26 -35.08
C PHE A 700 13.72 -14.24 -34.03
N ASN A 701 14.53 -15.18 -33.54
CA ASN A 701 14.27 -15.83 -32.26
C ASN A 701 14.64 -14.86 -31.12
N PHE A 702 13.96 -14.93 -29.97
CA PHE A 702 14.27 -14.07 -28.82
C PHE A 702 15.73 -14.20 -28.32
N ASN A 703 16.34 -15.36 -28.49
CA ASN A 703 17.75 -15.62 -28.17
C ASN A 703 18.73 -14.93 -29.15
N ASP A 704 18.27 -14.53 -30.34
CA ASP A 704 19.09 -13.82 -31.32
C ASP A 704 19.31 -12.35 -30.92
N PHE A 705 18.48 -11.77 -30.03
CA PHE A 705 18.66 -10.40 -29.53
C PHE A 705 19.79 -10.35 -28.51
N ARG A 706 20.97 -9.88 -28.96
CA ARG A 706 22.23 -9.97 -28.23
C ARG A 706 23.05 -8.69 -28.38
N CYS A 707 23.52 -8.17 -27.25
CA CYS A 707 24.48 -7.07 -27.22
C CYS A 707 25.90 -7.59 -27.50
N THR A 708 26.81 -6.74 -27.98
CA THR A 708 28.25 -7.09 -28.11
C THR A 708 28.96 -7.26 -26.77
N GLY A 709 28.50 -6.55 -25.74
CA GLY A 709 28.91 -6.70 -24.34
C GLY A 709 27.69 -6.64 -23.42
N TRP A 710 27.85 -7.05 -22.17
CA TRP A 710 26.76 -6.92 -21.17
C TRP A 710 26.39 -5.45 -20.96
N PRO A 711 25.09 -5.08 -20.97
CA PRO A 711 24.64 -3.73 -20.66
C PRO A 711 25.24 -3.22 -19.35
N TRP A 712 25.90 -2.07 -19.42
CA TRP A 712 26.56 -1.47 -18.27
C TRP A 712 25.54 -0.81 -17.35
N TRP A 713 25.49 -1.26 -16.10
CA TRP A 713 24.75 -0.60 -15.03
C TRP A 713 25.58 0.56 -14.49
N THR A 714 24.92 1.57 -13.93
CA THR A 714 25.59 2.71 -13.29
C THR A 714 24.98 2.99 -11.92
N SER A 715 25.66 3.86 -11.17
CA SER A 715 25.17 4.40 -9.91
C SER A 715 25.00 5.91 -10.02
N ARG A 716 23.97 6.44 -9.36
CA ARG A 716 23.75 7.88 -9.20
C ARG A 716 23.65 8.19 -7.70
N ASN A 717 24.45 9.15 -7.23
CA ASN A 717 24.17 9.76 -5.93
C ASN A 717 22.88 10.58 -6.08
N THR A 718 21.90 10.33 -5.23
CA THR A 718 20.60 11.04 -5.25
C THR A 718 20.73 12.50 -4.79
N GLY A 719 21.77 12.81 -4.00
CA GLY A 719 21.89 14.04 -3.22
C GLY A 719 21.33 13.91 -1.80
N ASP A 720 20.47 12.92 -1.55
CA ASP A 720 19.82 12.72 -0.25
C ASP A 720 20.76 12.06 0.77
N LYS A 721 20.62 12.49 2.02
CA LYS A 721 21.25 11.86 3.19
C LYS A 721 20.37 10.76 3.75
N CYS A 722 21.02 9.74 4.33
CA CYS A 722 20.34 8.69 5.11
C CYS A 722 20.77 8.75 6.59
N TYR A 723 21.63 7.83 7.04
CA TYR A 723 22.09 7.76 8.43
C TYR A 723 23.58 8.09 8.57
N GLY A 724 23.96 8.74 9.67
CA GLY A 724 25.33 9.19 9.90
C GLY A 724 25.75 10.20 8.84
N ASN A 725 26.94 10.01 8.27
CA ASN A 725 27.39 10.80 7.12
C ASN A 725 26.96 10.19 5.78
N GLY A 726 26.15 9.13 5.81
CA GLY A 726 25.74 8.36 4.65
C GLY A 726 24.82 9.05 3.66
N VAL A 727 24.99 8.69 2.39
CA VAL A 727 24.23 9.17 1.23
C VAL A 727 23.42 8.04 0.60
N LEU A 728 22.28 8.38 -0.01
CA LEU A 728 21.49 7.44 -0.81
C LEU A 728 22.03 7.37 -2.24
N VAL A 729 22.37 6.17 -2.68
CA VAL A 729 22.91 5.89 -4.02
C VAL A 729 22.01 4.89 -4.74
N ASP A 730 21.41 5.34 -5.84
CA ASP A 730 20.57 4.51 -6.71
C ASP A 730 21.43 3.74 -7.72
N PHE A 731 21.04 2.50 -8.00
CA PHE A 731 21.64 1.62 -8.99
C PHE A 731 20.64 1.30 -10.10
N GLY A 732 21.10 1.31 -11.35
CA GLY A 732 20.20 1.16 -12.49
C GLY A 732 20.84 1.32 -13.86
N PHE A 733 20.00 1.48 -14.87
CA PHE A 733 20.39 1.69 -16.26
C PHE A 733 19.85 3.04 -16.77
N GLN A 734 20.74 3.84 -17.36
CA GLN A 734 20.37 5.07 -18.06
C GLN A 734 20.06 4.72 -19.52
N VAL A 735 18.78 4.70 -19.87
CA VAL A 735 18.26 4.34 -21.20
C VAL A 735 17.76 5.62 -21.87
N ASP A 736 18.63 6.24 -22.66
CA ASP A 736 18.45 7.58 -23.21
C ASP A 736 18.14 8.61 -22.11
N SER A 737 16.94 9.19 -22.05
CA SER A 737 16.50 10.09 -20.98
C SER A 737 15.91 9.37 -19.75
N ARG A 738 15.68 8.05 -19.81
CA ARG A 738 15.00 7.27 -18.77
C ARG A 738 15.98 6.60 -17.80
N TRP A 739 15.53 6.46 -16.56
CA TRP A 739 16.24 5.72 -15.51
C TRP A 739 15.45 4.48 -15.12
N LEU A 740 16.00 3.29 -15.38
CA LEU A 740 15.47 2.03 -14.88
C LEU A 740 16.18 1.69 -13.56
N HIS A 741 15.46 1.85 -12.45
CA HIS A 741 15.95 1.62 -11.09
C HIS A 741 15.96 0.12 -10.75
N VAL A 742 17.01 -0.34 -10.05
CA VAL A 742 17.14 -1.72 -9.57
C VAL A 742 17.16 -1.78 -8.04
N TYR A 743 18.01 -0.99 -7.38
CA TYR A 743 18.06 -0.88 -5.91
C TYR A 743 18.65 0.46 -5.45
N THR A 744 18.42 0.82 -4.18
CA THR A 744 19.05 1.99 -3.52
C THR A 744 19.92 1.50 -2.37
N SER A 745 21.17 1.97 -2.24
CA SER A 745 21.98 1.75 -1.03
C SER A 745 22.09 3.02 -0.19
N CYS A 746 22.24 2.85 1.12
CA CYS A 746 22.64 3.89 2.07
C CYS A 746 24.07 3.61 2.52
N HIS A 747 25.02 4.46 2.13
CA HIS A 747 26.45 4.23 2.36
C HIS A 747 27.16 5.41 3.02
N ASP A 748 27.85 5.14 4.12
CA ASP A 748 28.65 6.10 4.87
C ASP A 748 30.01 6.33 4.21
N LEU A 749 30.30 7.58 3.85
CA LEU A 749 31.50 7.97 3.10
C LEU A 749 32.76 8.03 3.98
N ASP A 750 32.62 8.16 5.29
CA ASP A 750 33.75 8.21 6.22
C ASP A 750 34.14 6.80 6.67
N LEU A 751 33.14 5.97 7.02
CA LEU A 751 33.36 4.57 7.42
C LEU A 751 33.48 3.59 6.23
N GLU A 752 33.22 4.05 5.00
CA GLU A 752 33.12 3.24 3.77
C GLU A 752 32.26 1.98 3.97
N THR A 753 31.12 2.15 4.65
CA THR A 753 30.25 1.07 5.13
C THR A 753 28.81 1.29 4.67
N THR A 754 28.19 0.26 4.06
CA THR A 754 26.78 0.30 3.68
C THR A 754 25.88 -0.15 4.85
N TRP A 755 25.03 0.77 5.31
CA TRP A 755 24.06 0.52 6.38
C TRP A 755 22.90 -0.39 5.92
N PHE A 756 22.33 -0.09 4.76
CA PHE A 756 21.24 -0.86 4.16
C PHE A 756 21.18 -0.76 2.64
N VAL A 757 20.45 -1.69 2.01
CA VAL A 757 20.06 -1.68 0.60
C VAL A 757 18.55 -1.97 0.50
N LYS A 758 17.81 -1.01 -0.07
CA LYS A 758 16.35 -1.02 -0.29
C LYS A 758 16.04 -1.54 -1.71
N HIS A 759 15.24 -2.60 -1.78
CA HIS A 759 14.70 -3.19 -3.01
C HIS A 759 13.31 -3.80 -2.74
N LYS A 760 12.72 -4.51 -3.70
CA LYS A 760 11.39 -5.13 -3.57
C LYS A 760 11.42 -6.60 -3.97
N PHE A 761 10.60 -7.42 -3.33
CA PHE A 761 10.14 -8.69 -3.88
C PHE A 761 8.69 -8.57 -4.36
N THR A 762 8.34 -9.41 -5.32
CA THR A 762 7.01 -9.53 -5.94
C THR A 762 6.65 -11.02 -6.06
N PRO A 763 5.39 -11.39 -6.41
CA PRO A 763 4.99 -12.78 -6.66
C PRO A 763 5.86 -13.56 -7.67
N ILE A 764 6.65 -12.87 -8.49
CA ILE A 764 7.53 -13.48 -9.50
C ILE A 764 9.00 -13.54 -9.08
N SER A 765 9.37 -13.09 -7.88
CA SER A 765 10.78 -13.02 -7.44
C SER A 765 11.49 -14.38 -7.34
N ASP A 766 10.77 -15.49 -7.15
CA ASP A 766 11.38 -16.83 -7.24
C ASP A 766 11.54 -17.34 -8.69
N GLY A 767 10.96 -16.64 -9.68
CA GLY A 767 11.19 -16.86 -11.11
C GLY A 767 12.48 -16.21 -11.63
N ASN A 768 13.46 -15.96 -10.76
CA ASN A 768 14.69 -15.26 -11.11
C ASN A 768 15.58 -16.08 -12.07
N GLN A 769 16.28 -15.40 -12.97
CA GLN A 769 17.10 -16.04 -14.02
C GLN A 769 18.23 -16.88 -13.40
N ARG A 770 18.36 -18.13 -13.86
CA ARG A 770 19.33 -19.10 -13.33
C ARG A 770 20.63 -19.12 -14.15
N SER A 771 21.69 -19.71 -13.60
CA SER A 771 22.99 -19.93 -14.26
C SER A 771 23.71 -18.67 -14.80
N VAL A 772 23.40 -17.50 -14.24
CA VAL A 772 23.98 -16.22 -14.68
C VAL A 772 25.47 -16.11 -14.31
N THR A 773 26.32 -15.82 -15.29
CA THR A 773 27.75 -15.58 -15.08
C THR A 773 27.98 -14.34 -14.20
N ARG A 774 28.69 -14.52 -13.08
CA ARG A 774 29.07 -13.44 -12.16
C ARG A 774 30.14 -12.51 -12.79
N PRO A 775 30.03 -11.18 -12.67
CA PRO A 775 31.05 -10.23 -13.10
C PRO A 775 32.11 -10.01 -12.02
N SER A 776 33.14 -9.22 -12.33
CA SER A 776 34.04 -8.64 -11.33
C SER A 776 33.33 -7.59 -10.48
N TRP A 777 33.78 -7.43 -9.23
CA TRP A 777 33.29 -6.39 -8.33
C TRP A 777 33.82 -5.00 -8.71
N THR A 778 33.00 -3.96 -8.47
CA THR A 778 33.30 -2.55 -8.78
C THR A 778 33.08 -1.65 -7.56
N GLN A 779 33.94 -0.64 -7.35
CA GLN A 779 33.83 0.28 -6.19
C GLN A 779 33.31 1.69 -6.55
N SER A 780 33.57 2.16 -7.77
CA SER A 780 33.30 3.55 -8.21
C SER A 780 33.93 4.61 -7.27
N GLY A 781 33.57 5.89 -7.43
CA GLY A 781 34.17 7.01 -6.70
C GLY A 781 33.69 7.21 -5.26
N PHE A 782 33.28 6.14 -4.56
CA PHE A 782 32.71 6.22 -3.20
C PHE A 782 33.67 5.71 -2.11
N PHE A 783 34.82 5.16 -2.48
CA PHE A 783 35.81 4.58 -1.57
C PHE A 783 37.14 5.31 -1.73
N THR A 784 37.81 5.64 -0.62
CA THR A 784 39.16 6.23 -0.63
C THR A 784 40.25 5.16 -0.78
N SER A 785 39.95 3.92 -0.40
CA SER A 785 40.82 2.78 -0.62
C SER A 785 40.93 2.45 -2.12
N SER A 786 42.15 2.47 -2.68
CA SER A 786 42.36 2.33 -4.13
C SER A 786 42.13 0.93 -4.70
N ASN A 787 41.97 -0.08 -3.83
CA ASN A 787 41.68 -1.46 -4.23
C ASN A 787 40.92 -2.20 -3.10
N VAL A 788 39.64 -1.84 -2.91
CA VAL A 788 38.75 -2.50 -1.94
C VAL A 788 38.73 -4.02 -2.13
N ASN A 789 38.78 -4.49 -3.39
CA ASN A 789 38.77 -5.91 -3.72
C ASN A 789 40.02 -6.68 -3.21
N GLY A 790 41.17 -6.00 -3.04
CA GLY A 790 42.39 -6.58 -2.48
C GLY A 790 42.28 -6.88 -0.98
N LEU A 791 41.53 -6.05 -0.24
CA LEU A 791 41.29 -6.23 1.20
C LEU A 791 40.53 -7.54 1.50
N TYR A 792 39.74 -8.03 0.53
CA TYR A 792 39.04 -9.30 0.60
C TYR A 792 39.90 -10.54 0.23
N THR A 793 41.22 -10.41 0.11
CA THR A 793 42.11 -11.57 0.00
C THR A 793 42.51 -12.09 1.37
N ARG A 794 42.63 -13.43 1.53
CA ARG A 794 43.03 -14.04 2.81
C ARG A 794 44.37 -13.49 3.32
N LEU A 795 45.34 -13.27 2.42
CA LEU A 795 46.65 -12.74 2.77
C LEU A 795 46.55 -11.36 3.44
N THR A 796 45.77 -10.43 2.85
CA THR A 796 45.52 -9.11 3.43
C THR A 796 44.72 -9.21 4.73
N GLN A 797 43.71 -10.09 4.81
CA GLN A 797 42.93 -10.31 6.04
C GLN A 797 43.79 -10.82 7.19
N THR A 798 44.61 -11.86 6.97
CA THR A 798 45.49 -12.43 7.98
C THR A 798 46.48 -11.37 8.50
N ALA A 799 47.09 -10.57 7.61
CA ALA A 799 48.00 -9.49 8.02
C ALA A 799 47.29 -8.36 8.77
N THR A 800 46.09 -7.97 8.32
CA THR A 800 45.27 -6.92 8.94
C THR A 800 44.80 -7.34 10.33
N VAL A 801 44.23 -8.54 10.47
CA VAL A 801 43.79 -9.09 11.75
C VAL A 801 44.97 -9.33 12.70
N ALA A 802 46.13 -9.79 12.21
CA ALA A 802 47.34 -9.91 13.04
C ALA A 802 47.80 -8.56 13.59
N THR A 803 47.70 -7.50 12.78
CA THR A 803 48.04 -6.13 13.19
C THR A 803 47.04 -5.58 14.21
N ILE A 804 45.73 -5.80 14.01
CA ILE A 804 44.67 -5.33 14.91
C ILE A 804 44.69 -6.07 16.27
N LEU A 805 44.94 -7.38 16.27
CA LEU A 805 45.00 -8.21 17.48
C LEU A 805 46.34 -8.15 18.22
N GLU A 806 47.36 -7.56 17.60
CA GLU A 806 48.77 -7.61 18.04
C GLU A 806 49.29 -9.07 18.15
N ASP A 807 48.69 -9.98 17.37
CA ASP A 807 48.84 -11.44 17.53
C ASP A 807 48.62 -12.20 16.20
N GLN A 808 49.72 -12.68 15.62
CA GLN A 808 49.73 -13.49 14.40
C GLN A 808 49.14 -14.91 14.60
N ALA A 809 49.24 -15.49 15.80
CA ALA A 809 48.73 -16.82 16.08
C ALA A 809 47.19 -16.81 16.19
N ALA A 810 46.63 -15.79 16.84
CA ALA A 810 45.18 -15.56 16.85
C ALA A 810 44.65 -15.26 15.44
N ALA A 811 45.34 -14.44 14.64
CA ALA A 811 44.93 -14.18 13.25
C ALA A 811 44.90 -15.46 12.39
N ASN A 812 45.90 -16.34 12.54
CA ASN A 812 45.95 -17.64 11.85
C ASN A 812 44.88 -18.62 12.34
N ARG A 813 44.30 -18.42 13.53
CA ARG A 813 43.14 -19.19 14.04
C ARG A 813 41.81 -18.73 13.45
N PHE A 814 41.70 -17.45 13.08
CA PHE A 814 40.46 -16.87 12.56
C PHE A 814 40.40 -16.85 11.03
N ILE A 815 41.50 -16.51 10.34
CA ILE A 815 41.56 -16.55 8.87
C ILE A 815 42.30 -17.82 8.47
N GLU A 816 41.54 -18.89 8.19
CA GLU A 816 42.12 -20.18 7.83
C GLU A 816 42.66 -20.17 6.38
N ALA A 817 43.72 -20.94 6.15
CA ALA A 817 44.33 -21.10 4.83
C ALA A 817 43.39 -21.80 3.82
N ASP A 818 43.66 -21.62 2.54
CA ASP A 818 42.99 -22.36 1.46
C ASP A 818 43.27 -23.87 1.62
N PRO A 819 42.27 -24.78 1.49
CA PRO A 819 40.94 -24.57 0.91
C PRO A 819 39.79 -24.34 1.92
N SER A 820 40.05 -23.89 3.16
CA SER A 820 38.99 -23.72 4.17
C SER A 820 37.96 -22.65 3.78
N GLU A 821 36.73 -22.75 4.28
CA GLU A 821 35.70 -21.71 4.11
C GLU A 821 35.70 -20.64 5.22
N VAL A 822 36.68 -20.64 6.12
CA VAL A 822 36.75 -19.70 7.26
C VAL A 822 37.60 -18.47 6.91
N PHE A 823 36.97 -17.50 6.25
CA PHE A 823 37.52 -16.19 5.89
C PHE A 823 36.39 -15.16 5.64
N LEU A 824 36.71 -13.86 5.55
CA LEU A 824 35.74 -12.82 5.22
C LEU A 824 35.54 -12.72 3.70
N SER A 825 34.37 -13.15 3.25
CA SER A 825 33.88 -12.97 1.88
C SER A 825 33.26 -11.58 1.67
N ARG A 826 33.07 -11.23 0.39
CA ARG A 826 32.27 -10.08 -0.06
C ARG A 826 30.81 -10.49 0.05
N GLY A 827 30.21 -10.31 1.23
CA GLY A 827 28.82 -10.64 1.48
C GLY A 827 27.91 -9.64 0.79
N HIS A 828 27.06 -10.10 -0.11
CA HIS A 828 26.02 -9.28 -0.71
C HIS A 828 25.03 -8.81 0.36
N ILE A 829 24.57 -7.57 0.26
CA ILE A 829 23.53 -7.04 1.14
C ILE A 829 22.15 -7.31 0.51
N ALA A 830 21.87 -6.77 -0.68
CA ALA A 830 20.86 -7.34 -1.57
C ALA A 830 21.53 -8.42 -2.44
N ALA A 831 20.99 -9.64 -2.39
CA ALA A 831 21.58 -10.82 -3.01
C ALA A 831 21.52 -10.75 -4.54
N MET A 832 22.48 -11.40 -5.20
CA MET A 832 22.43 -11.56 -6.67
C MET A 832 21.09 -12.11 -7.15
N THR A 833 20.52 -13.10 -6.45
CA THR A 833 19.25 -13.75 -6.82
C THR A 833 18.00 -13.08 -6.23
N ASP A 834 18.12 -11.90 -5.63
CA ASP A 834 16.94 -11.09 -5.26
C ASP A 834 16.30 -10.44 -6.51
N PHE A 835 17.05 -10.35 -7.62
CA PHE A 835 16.67 -9.66 -8.85
C PHE A 835 16.44 -10.63 -10.02
N ILE A 836 15.58 -10.26 -10.97
CA ILE A 836 15.07 -11.19 -11.98
C ILE A 836 16.10 -11.47 -13.09
N PHE A 837 16.39 -10.48 -13.94
CA PHE A 837 17.20 -10.64 -15.14
C PHE A 837 18.70 -10.60 -14.86
N ALA A 838 19.48 -11.30 -15.67
CA ALA A 838 20.94 -11.33 -15.60
C ALA A 838 21.57 -9.93 -15.65
N THR A 839 20.94 -8.95 -16.30
CA THR A 839 21.33 -7.53 -16.26
C THR A 839 21.20 -6.95 -14.85
N GLU A 840 20.02 -7.05 -14.22
CA GLU A 840 19.77 -6.64 -12.83
C GLU A 840 20.67 -7.39 -11.84
N GLN A 841 20.76 -8.72 -11.96
CA GLN A 841 21.59 -9.58 -11.12
C GLN A 841 23.08 -9.20 -11.18
N ARG A 842 23.58 -8.77 -12.35
CA ARG A 842 24.97 -8.32 -12.51
C ARG A 842 25.20 -6.92 -11.90
N ALA A 843 24.18 -6.07 -11.84
CA ALA A 843 24.25 -4.77 -11.16
C ALA A 843 24.45 -4.85 -9.63
N THR A 844 24.25 -6.02 -9.03
CA THR A 844 24.50 -6.26 -7.58
C THR A 844 25.97 -6.30 -7.19
N PHE A 845 26.91 -6.45 -8.14
CA PHE A 845 28.34 -6.65 -7.91
C PHE A 845 29.10 -5.32 -7.72
N HIS A 846 28.56 -4.47 -6.85
CA HIS A 846 29.16 -3.20 -6.45
C HIS A 846 29.49 -3.23 -4.96
N PHE A 847 30.62 -2.67 -4.53
CA PHE A 847 31.01 -2.68 -3.11
C PHE A 847 30.05 -1.87 -2.22
N LEU A 848 29.30 -0.94 -2.79
CA LEU A 848 28.16 -0.28 -2.12
C LEU A 848 26.99 -1.22 -1.78
N ASN A 849 26.98 -2.44 -2.31
CA ASN A 849 26.04 -3.53 -1.99
C ASN A 849 26.75 -4.70 -1.27
N ALA A 850 27.91 -4.45 -0.64
CA ALA A 850 28.69 -5.47 0.06
C ALA A 850 29.18 -5.01 1.43
N ALA A 851 29.45 -5.99 2.29
CA ALA A 851 30.21 -5.82 3.53
C ALA A 851 31.01 -7.11 3.86
N PRO A 852 31.89 -7.10 4.89
CA PRO A 852 32.67 -8.27 5.27
C PRO A 852 31.80 -9.34 5.92
N GLN A 853 31.61 -10.49 5.26
CA GLN A 853 30.78 -11.59 5.75
C GLN A 853 31.56 -12.88 5.83
N TRP A 854 31.52 -13.59 6.95
CA TRP A 854 32.19 -14.90 7.04
C TRP A 854 31.63 -15.87 6.01
N GLN A 855 32.51 -16.52 5.24
CA GLN A 855 32.09 -17.38 4.12
C GLN A 855 31.26 -18.59 4.60
N THR A 856 31.53 -19.14 5.79
CA THR A 856 30.68 -20.18 6.40
C THR A 856 29.30 -19.69 6.84
N PHE A 857 29.08 -18.38 6.97
CA PHE A 857 27.75 -17.80 7.23
C PHE A 857 27.04 -17.46 5.91
N ASN A 858 27.74 -16.74 5.02
CA ASN A 858 27.30 -16.37 3.67
C ASN A 858 26.75 -17.59 2.90
N GLY A 859 27.57 -18.64 2.75
CA GLY A 859 27.23 -19.82 1.96
C GLY A 859 26.20 -20.78 2.57
N TYR A 860 25.68 -20.51 3.78
CA TYR A 860 24.88 -21.49 4.54
C TYR A 860 23.57 -20.91 5.10
N ASN A 861 23.53 -20.40 6.34
CA ASN A 861 22.27 -19.87 6.89
C ASN A 861 21.87 -18.55 6.20
N TRP A 862 22.81 -17.75 5.70
CA TRP A 862 22.47 -16.50 5.01
C TRP A 862 21.80 -16.73 3.65
N VAL A 863 22.40 -17.55 2.77
CA VAL A 863 21.75 -17.92 1.49
C VAL A 863 20.40 -18.62 1.72
N SER A 864 20.21 -19.31 2.86
CA SER A 864 18.90 -19.85 3.26
C SER A 864 17.87 -18.74 3.56
N VAL A 865 18.26 -17.65 4.23
CA VAL A 865 17.43 -16.45 4.43
C VAL A 865 17.09 -15.79 3.09
N GLU A 866 18.06 -15.60 2.20
CA GLU A 866 17.87 -15.02 0.86
C GLU A 866 16.86 -15.83 0.03
N ILE A 867 17.07 -17.15 -0.08
CA ILE A 867 16.18 -18.09 -0.78
C ILE A 867 14.77 -18.04 -0.21
N SER A 868 14.64 -18.15 1.12
CA SER A 868 13.35 -18.20 1.80
C SER A 868 12.54 -16.92 1.62
N SER A 869 13.22 -15.76 1.57
CA SER A 869 12.56 -14.45 1.47
C SER A 869 11.88 -14.21 0.12
N ARG A 870 12.50 -14.65 -0.99
CA ARG A 870 11.86 -14.55 -2.32
C ARG A 870 10.78 -15.64 -2.54
N ILE A 871 10.96 -16.82 -1.96
CA ILE A 871 9.95 -17.91 -1.99
C ILE A 871 8.70 -17.46 -1.20
N LEU A 872 8.87 -16.82 -0.05
CA LEU A 872 7.79 -16.23 0.75
C LEU A 872 6.90 -15.27 -0.06
N ALA A 873 7.51 -14.41 -0.89
CA ALA A 873 6.78 -13.49 -1.77
C ALA A 873 5.98 -14.24 -2.85
N SER A 874 6.60 -15.24 -3.48
CA SER A 874 6.03 -16.07 -4.54
C SER A 874 4.89 -16.98 -4.05
N ASP A 875 5.15 -17.82 -3.06
CA ASP A 875 4.20 -18.82 -2.52
C ASP A 875 2.94 -18.18 -1.92
N ARG A 876 3.04 -16.95 -1.41
CA ARG A 876 1.91 -16.22 -0.83
C ARG A 876 1.23 -15.26 -1.80
N GLY A 877 1.84 -14.99 -2.97
CA GLY A 877 1.38 -13.98 -3.92
C GLY A 877 1.35 -12.58 -3.30
N ILE A 878 2.49 -12.11 -2.78
CA ILE A 878 2.62 -10.84 -2.08
C ILE A 878 3.83 -10.03 -2.54
N ASN A 879 3.69 -8.70 -2.57
CA ASN A 879 4.81 -7.78 -2.69
C ASN A 879 5.42 -7.50 -1.31
N LEU A 880 6.75 -7.51 -1.22
CA LEU A 880 7.50 -7.17 -0.01
C LEU A 880 8.42 -5.99 -0.31
N ASP A 881 8.39 -4.94 0.52
CA ASP A 881 9.51 -4.01 0.59
C ASP A 881 10.63 -4.67 1.40
N VAL A 882 11.87 -4.59 0.91
CA VAL A 882 13.02 -5.31 1.45
C VAL A 882 14.13 -4.34 1.80
N TYR A 883 14.51 -4.34 3.07
CA TYR A 883 15.71 -3.66 3.56
C TYR A 883 16.68 -4.73 4.06
N SER A 884 17.66 -5.09 3.23
CA SER A 884 18.83 -5.81 3.71
C SER A 884 19.83 -4.84 4.33
N GLY A 885 20.61 -5.25 5.32
CA GLY A 885 21.70 -4.42 5.83
C GLY A 885 22.56 -5.08 6.90
N THR A 886 23.39 -4.27 7.54
CA THR A 886 24.36 -4.73 8.55
C THR A 886 24.33 -3.85 9.80
N TRP A 887 24.70 -4.39 10.96
CA TRP A 887 24.71 -3.63 12.23
C TRP A 887 25.84 -4.07 13.18
N GLY A 888 26.26 -3.14 14.04
CA GLY A 888 27.34 -3.31 15.01
C GLY A 888 28.74 -3.39 14.38
N ASN A 889 29.78 -3.42 15.22
CA ASN A 889 31.16 -3.67 14.80
C ASN A 889 31.65 -4.94 15.51
N GLY A 890 31.91 -5.98 14.73
CA GLY A 890 32.24 -7.32 15.20
C GLY A 890 33.67 -7.40 15.72
N GLN A 891 33.85 -8.18 16.79
CA GLN A 891 35.14 -8.30 17.46
C GLN A 891 35.74 -9.69 17.33
N LEU A 892 37.07 -9.75 17.37
CA LEU A 892 37.87 -10.95 17.57
C LEU A 892 38.82 -10.74 18.76
N TRP A 893 39.39 -11.81 19.30
CA TRP A 893 40.24 -11.77 20.49
C TRP A 893 41.60 -12.43 20.29
N ASN A 894 42.64 -11.82 20.82
CA ASN A 894 43.99 -12.39 20.80
C ASN A 894 44.14 -13.56 21.80
N THR A 895 45.31 -14.21 21.81
CA THR A 895 45.60 -15.38 22.65
C THR A 895 45.52 -15.06 24.15
N ALA A 896 45.68 -13.79 24.54
CA ALA A 896 45.49 -13.32 25.92
C ALA A 896 44.03 -12.95 26.27
N GLY A 897 43.06 -13.20 25.37
CA GLY A 897 41.64 -12.90 25.59
C GLY A 897 41.25 -11.43 25.41
N SER A 898 42.14 -10.58 24.88
CA SER A 898 41.83 -9.17 24.63
C SER A 898 41.08 -9.00 23.32
N TRP A 899 39.86 -8.46 23.39
CA TRP A 899 38.99 -8.21 22.24
C TRP A 899 39.37 -6.92 21.49
N ARG A 900 39.10 -6.90 20.19
CA ARG A 900 39.33 -5.77 19.25
C ARG A 900 38.27 -5.75 18.14
N ASN A 901 37.82 -4.56 17.76
CA ASN A 901 36.98 -4.30 16.58
C ASN A 901 37.74 -4.64 15.29
N ILE A 902 37.08 -5.26 14.30
CA ILE A 902 37.71 -5.67 13.04
C ILE A 902 37.28 -4.78 11.88
N PHE A 903 38.28 -4.36 11.09
CA PHE A 903 38.15 -3.54 9.89
C PHE A 903 38.93 -4.21 8.75
N LEU A 904 38.47 -4.06 7.51
CA LEU A 904 39.24 -4.50 6.34
C LEU A 904 40.25 -3.45 5.86
N ASP A 905 40.02 -2.16 6.14
CA ASP A 905 40.99 -1.09 5.88
C ASP A 905 41.54 -0.55 7.22
N TRP A 906 42.82 -0.84 7.48
CA TRP A 906 43.53 -0.54 8.72
C TRP A 906 44.93 0.00 8.39
N PRO A 907 45.40 1.08 9.03
CA PRO A 907 44.84 1.75 10.22
C PRO A 907 43.75 2.79 9.94
N ALA A 908 43.18 2.85 8.74
CA ALA A 908 42.13 3.82 8.39
C ALA A 908 40.84 3.68 9.22
N GLY A 909 40.54 2.47 9.73
CA GLY A 909 39.35 2.20 10.54
C GLY A 909 38.07 2.14 9.70
N LYS A 910 38.18 1.70 8.43
CA LYS A 910 37.08 1.68 7.46
C LYS A 910 36.72 0.26 7.03
N ILE A 911 35.53 0.12 6.44
CA ILE A 911 34.97 -1.16 5.97
C ILE A 911 34.95 -2.16 7.15
N GLN A 912 34.16 -1.82 8.17
CA GLN A 912 34.07 -2.62 9.40
C GLN A 912 33.47 -4.01 9.11
N MET A 913 33.92 -5.03 9.85
CA MET A 913 33.22 -6.30 9.93
C MET A 913 31.97 -6.11 10.81
N PRO A 914 30.74 -6.23 10.31
CA PRO A 914 29.55 -6.04 11.13
C PRO A 914 29.33 -7.20 12.11
N MET A 915 28.63 -6.95 13.22
CA MET A 915 28.22 -8.00 14.17
C MET A 915 27.13 -8.90 13.58
N ILE A 916 26.14 -8.30 12.91
CA ILE A 916 25.00 -9.01 12.33
C ILE A 916 24.71 -8.53 10.91
N TYR A 917 24.18 -9.44 10.10
CA TYR A 917 23.41 -9.11 8.90
C TYR A 917 21.93 -9.25 9.22
N TYR A 918 21.10 -8.42 8.60
CA TYR A 918 19.65 -8.50 8.71
C TYR A 918 18.98 -8.35 7.34
N LYS A 919 17.85 -9.03 7.15
CA LYS A 919 16.93 -8.85 6.02
C LYS A 919 15.54 -8.58 6.60
N LEU A 920 15.14 -7.31 6.55
CA LEU A 920 13.85 -6.81 6.97
C LEU A 920 12.87 -6.92 5.79
N LEU A 921 11.78 -7.65 6.01
CA LEU A 921 10.72 -7.92 5.02
C LEU A 921 9.42 -7.27 5.49
N ILE A 922 8.83 -6.39 4.68
CA ILE A 922 7.55 -5.71 4.98
C ILE A 922 6.54 -6.03 3.89
N HIS A 923 5.44 -6.72 4.23
CA HIS A 923 4.35 -6.99 3.28
C HIS A 923 3.54 -5.71 3.03
N GLN A 924 3.79 -5.07 1.89
CA GLN A 924 3.18 -3.81 1.45
C GLN A 924 1.65 -3.73 1.67
N GLU A 925 0.93 -4.84 1.45
CA GLU A 925 -0.54 -4.82 1.53
C GLU A 925 -1.11 -4.90 2.96
N THR A 926 -0.34 -5.34 3.95
CA THR A 926 -0.84 -5.65 5.30
C THR A 926 -0.02 -5.04 6.42
N LEU A 927 1.20 -4.60 6.11
CA LEU A 927 2.14 -4.04 7.06
C LEU A 927 2.45 -5.03 8.19
N SER A 928 2.38 -6.34 7.89
CA SER A 928 3.08 -7.35 8.66
C SER A 928 4.48 -7.55 8.08
N GLY A 929 5.47 -7.69 8.96
CA GLY A 929 6.84 -7.92 8.56
C GLY A 929 7.64 -8.68 9.61
N VAL A 930 8.88 -8.99 9.25
CA VAL A 930 9.84 -9.71 10.09
C VAL A 930 11.23 -9.17 9.80
N VAL A 931 12.12 -9.23 10.79
CA VAL A 931 13.56 -9.08 10.57
C VAL A 931 14.20 -10.45 10.73
N LEU A 932 14.78 -10.98 9.66
CA LEU A 932 15.58 -12.20 9.68
C LEU A 932 17.03 -11.81 9.94
N ILE A 933 17.65 -12.33 11.00
CA ILE A 933 18.96 -11.87 11.50
C ILE A 933 19.93 -13.05 11.53
N GLY A 934 21.17 -12.81 11.10
CA GLY A 934 22.27 -13.77 11.19
C GLY A 934 23.52 -13.16 11.82
N VAL A 935 24.11 -13.87 12.77
CA VAL A 935 25.32 -13.50 13.50
C VAL A 935 26.54 -13.73 12.60
N ASN A 936 27.22 -12.63 12.28
CA ASN A 936 28.40 -12.60 11.42
C ASN A 936 29.69 -12.83 12.22
N ASN A 937 29.72 -13.90 13.01
CA ASN A 937 30.95 -14.40 13.63
C ASN A 937 30.80 -15.90 14.00
N PRO A 938 31.33 -16.83 13.17
CA PRO A 938 31.19 -18.27 13.38
C PRO A 938 32.12 -18.83 14.49
N HIS A 939 32.94 -17.98 15.10
CA HIS A 939 33.88 -18.37 16.16
C HIS A 939 33.30 -18.24 17.57
N LEU A 940 32.17 -17.54 17.74
CA LEU A 940 31.57 -17.30 19.06
C LEU A 940 30.83 -18.54 19.57
N SER A 941 30.99 -18.82 20.86
CA SER A 941 30.07 -19.69 21.59
C SER A 941 28.70 -19.04 21.77
N LEU A 942 27.68 -19.85 22.04
CA LEU A 942 26.33 -19.34 22.35
C LEU A 942 26.31 -18.38 23.55
N ALA A 943 27.19 -18.60 24.54
CA ALA A 943 27.34 -17.72 25.70
C ALA A 943 27.92 -16.35 25.32
N GLU A 944 28.89 -16.30 24.40
CA GLU A 944 29.43 -15.03 23.88
C GLU A 944 28.41 -14.29 23.02
N ILE A 945 27.62 -15.00 22.20
CA ILE A 945 26.50 -14.40 21.43
C ILE A 945 25.48 -13.73 22.37
N GLN A 946 25.14 -14.39 23.48
CA GLN A 946 24.22 -13.85 24.49
C GLN A 946 24.83 -12.68 25.28
N ASN A 947 26.08 -12.79 25.71
CA ASN A 947 26.72 -11.80 26.60
C ASN A 947 27.29 -10.57 25.88
N LEU A 948 27.69 -10.68 24.61
CA LEU A 948 28.29 -9.60 23.82
C LEU A 948 27.27 -8.82 22.98
N GLY A 949 25.96 -8.97 23.24
CA GLY A 949 24.91 -8.17 22.61
C GLY A 949 24.62 -8.52 21.14
N TYR A 950 24.95 -9.72 20.68
CA TYR A 950 24.59 -10.17 19.33
C TYR A 950 23.11 -10.53 19.19
N ILE A 951 22.41 -10.76 20.31
CA ILE A 951 20.94 -10.87 20.38
C ILE A 951 20.36 -9.49 20.73
N ILE A 952 19.98 -8.72 19.71
CA ILE A 952 19.52 -7.32 19.87
C ILE A 952 18.01 -7.17 20.08
N CYS A 953 17.23 -8.25 19.95
CA CYS A 953 15.78 -8.26 20.11
C CYS A 953 15.28 -9.69 20.40
N PRO A 954 14.06 -9.88 20.95
CA PRO A 954 13.54 -11.20 21.30
C PRO A 954 13.40 -12.12 20.08
N ASP A 955 13.88 -13.37 20.17
CA ASP A 955 13.75 -14.33 19.08
C ASP A 955 12.29 -14.79 18.91
N VAL A 956 11.74 -14.55 17.73
CA VAL A 956 10.41 -15.00 17.29
C VAL A 956 10.49 -16.01 16.14
N SER A 957 11.68 -16.55 15.83
CA SER A 957 11.86 -17.48 14.69
C SER A 957 11.09 -18.79 14.84
N ASP A 958 10.78 -19.24 16.06
CA ASP A 958 9.91 -20.42 16.27
C ASP A 958 8.43 -20.14 15.97
N GLN A 959 8.07 -18.88 15.67
CA GLN A 959 6.74 -18.48 15.20
C GLN A 959 6.63 -18.43 13.66
N ILE A 960 7.73 -18.59 12.90
CA ILE A 960 7.73 -18.56 11.43
C ILE A 960 8.21 -19.90 10.87
N THR A 961 7.57 -20.38 9.79
CA THR A 961 7.81 -21.75 9.26
C THR A 961 8.38 -21.79 7.85
N TYR A 962 8.65 -20.63 7.24
CA TYR A 962 9.03 -20.51 5.83
C TYR A 962 10.53 -20.31 5.60
N VAL A 963 11.36 -20.26 6.66
CA VAL A 963 12.81 -20.07 6.55
C VAL A 963 13.56 -21.39 6.74
N SER A 964 14.26 -21.84 5.70
CA SER A 964 14.90 -23.17 5.64
C SER A 964 16.30 -23.24 6.29
N TRP A 965 16.54 -22.46 7.34
CA TRP A 965 17.84 -22.36 8.02
C TRP A 965 18.09 -23.46 9.07
N THR A 966 19.36 -23.63 9.48
CA THR A 966 19.73 -24.39 10.68
C THR A 966 20.06 -23.39 11.79
N LYS A 967 19.03 -22.76 12.40
CA LYS A 967 19.18 -21.52 13.18
C LYS A 967 20.23 -21.56 14.31
N GLY A 968 20.37 -22.71 14.98
CA GLY A 968 21.32 -22.93 16.08
C GLY A 968 22.74 -23.35 15.66
N ASP A 969 23.03 -23.56 14.38
CA ASP A 969 24.39 -23.92 13.93
C ASP A 969 25.28 -22.67 13.92
N LEU A 970 26.10 -22.54 14.97
CA LEU A 970 27.01 -21.41 15.18
C LEU A 970 28.01 -21.25 14.03
N ARG A 971 28.52 -22.36 13.48
CA ARG A 971 29.53 -22.36 12.40
C ARG A 971 28.92 -21.90 11.08
N ARG A 972 27.65 -22.22 10.84
CA ARG A 972 26.85 -21.70 9.72
C ARG A 972 26.31 -20.28 9.94
N GLY A 973 26.69 -19.63 11.05
CA GLY A 973 26.15 -18.35 11.51
C GLY A 973 24.84 -18.55 12.26
N TYR A 974 24.88 -18.40 13.59
CA TYR A 974 23.69 -18.43 14.44
C TYR A 974 22.65 -17.42 13.91
N SER A 975 21.40 -17.86 13.75
CA SER A 975 20.34 -17.06 13.14
C SER A 975 19.10 -17.02 14.02
N TYR A 976 18.34 -15.93 13.94
CA TYR A 976 17.11 -15.72 14.69
C TYR A 976 16.20 -14.73 13.93
N ALA A 977 14.98 -14.53 14.41
CA ALA A 977 14.06 -13.55 13.82
C ALA A 977 13.54 -12.60 14.89
N CYS A 978 13.22 -11.36 14.51
CA CYS A 978 12.59 -10.39 15.40
C CYS A 978 11.33 -9.76 14.79
N GLU A 979 10.44 -9.31 15.67
CA GLU A 979 9.48 -8.28 15.29
C GLU A 979 10.21 -6.95 15.01
N ILE A 980 9.79 -6.27 13.94
CA ILE A 980 10.40 -5.03 13.46
C ILE A 980 10.49 -3.98 14.58
N HIS A 981 9.44 -3.89 15.40
CA HIS A 981 9.32 -2.87 16.44
C HIS A 981 10.29 -3.04 17.61
N GLU A 982 10.88 -4.22 17.82
CA GLU A 982 11.97 -4.41 18.80
C GLU A 982 13.35 -4.24 18.13
N PHE A 983 13.49 -4.62 16.86
CA PHE A 983 14.73 -4.43 16.10
C PHE A 983 15.09 -2.95 15.88
N VAL A 984 14.13 -2.12 15.45
CA VAL A 984 14.38 -0.68 15.18
C VAL A 984 14.58 0.16 16.45
N ARG A 985 14.38 -0.42 17.65
CA ARG A 985 14.77 0.22 18.92
C ARG A 985 16.28 0.18 19.18
N ILE A 986 17.02 -0.58 18.37
CA ILE A 986 18.48 -0.69 18.40
C ILE A 986 19.06 -0.22 17.05
N VAL A 987 18.44 -0.59 15.92
CA VAL A 987 18.96 -0.33 14.58
C VAL A 987 18.29 0.88 13.93
N HIS A 988 18.81 2.06 14.26
CA HIS A 988 18.23 3.37 13.90
C HIS A 988 18.53 3.87 12.48
N HIS A 989 19.36 3.15 11.71
CA HIS A 989 19.79 3.63 10.38
C HIS A 989 18.79 3.39 9.26
N ILE A 990 17.61 2.82 9.53
CA ILE A 990 16.58 2.57 8.53
C ILE A 990 15.48 3.65 8.65
N PRO A 991 15.43 4.63 7.73
CA PRO A 991 14.43 5.71 7.80
C PRO A 991 13.02 5.16 7.55
N GLU A 992 12.01 5.97 7.90
CA GLU A 992 10.57 5.72 7.67
C GLU A 992 9.91 4.70 8.64
N ILE A 993 10.67 3.75 9.19
CA ILE A 993 10.11 2.53 9.84
C ILE A 993 9.87 2.68 11.36
N GLU A 994 10.64 3.52 12.07
CA GLU A 994 10.63 3.59 13.56
C GLU A 994 9.28 3.96 14.20
N ASN A 995 8.38 4.63 13.47
CA ASN A 995 7.14 5.20 14.01
C ASN A 995 5.91 4.30 13.79
N ILE A 996 6.10 3.05 13.36
CA ILE A 996 5.06 2.24 12.73
C ILE A 996 4.96 0.85 13.40
N ARG A 997 3.73 0.39 13.68
CA ARG A 997 3.48 -0.89 14.39
C ARG A 997 3.17 -2.03 13.44
N TYR A 998 4.23 -2.59 12.88
CA TYR A 998 4.17 -3.83 12.10
C TYR A 998 3.69 -5.02 12.96
N GLN A 999 2.92 -5.92 12.36
CA GLN A 999 2.59 -7.22 12.95
C GLN A 999 3.63 -8.27 12.51
N LEU A 1000 3.89 -9.31 13.28
CA LEU A 1000 4.80 -10.38 12.82
C LEU A 1000 4.26 -11.04 11.52
N LEU A 1001 5.12 -11.12 10.50
CA LEU A 1001 4.88 -11.88 9.27
C LEU A 1001 5.10 -13.37 9.52
N VAL A 1002 4.09 -14.00 10.13
CA VAL A 1002 3.94 -15.46 10.29
C VAL A 1002 3.53 -16.11 8.98
#